data_AF-A0A7H2BJA0-F1
#
_entry.id   AF-A0A7H2BJA0-F1
#
_cell.length_a   1.000
_cell.length_b   1.000
_cell.length_c   1.000
_cell.angle_alpha   90.00
_cell.angle_beta   90.00
_cell.angle_gamma   90.00
#
_symmetry.space_group_name_H-M   'P 1'
#
loop_
_entity.id
_entity.type
_entity.pdbx_description
1 polymer ?
#
loop_
_entity_poly.entity_id
_entity_poly.type
_entity_poly.pdbx_seq_one_letter_code
_entity_poly.pdbx_strand_id
1 'polypeptide(L)'
;MGGSWGEGAEVSLSVYEVKPMVWRKSANILRTVHEILRTVCRIFAPCWSEADQKYKLVHWMYIRLFIQCTILYMILYPRFIEPTIREHLAVTPVLIVEGARAVGKTSLVQKLRRDGLLTAVYSMTDVELRKTVENDPVAWLRGRTWPCAIDEAQLVPDLPLALKTILDENSDQIRVLLTGSSSIGQTQTNFGGSDPLARRAFRITLEPLSEAEIFAGEQLLAPWSIIDEMFRAEPSDTKRSLAFPSQNEIFTRGGMPQYRVSETTKSPGLLRSAIEQGIRSILTERVKPGEIFDQQRAYELLAYILRHPASELNMSEAGRDLSIDRRTVDSYINALEKRFLVYEVPNFHRPSKRTLRSSAKFFPADLALSTHVITSQSDKRLDDSDIRGRLTEAHVVQQMRAHAGWSELEVDIFHWRQSIKQKPAEVDLVLRDRQGRLVAIEVKSSTRFKADHLKGIRAFKELYPDDFHRGFLVSHNPEVMRVSEDIWAIPIEYLGSRDSWEGDFALQIPPQIADGEEAQDEIEMLGEDMSDTQIFMSYTHQDADSVVGGDMRQFGRDIAEALESLFGRSVDLFLDTDKARWGEHLWNRLDAEIQRSTFFMPFITPRYLNSKACVDEFQKFLDAAERAGAEKQLMLPLVWITPPAFKRNTGNSLIVERVKQTLYQDVSEIRTLDRSASGYRQKVEELAGYINEMIEEREQQGIEISESTSTEEEEVAKGAFDYLAEIEETYPQVESSLESFMSAFTQLGLGFQESGGKLNEQALSNPFQTQKLLKEMAKELAPLAKKTEEKSQEASKKWSELISKLNRGVHLLSEASGEDVPDSLIHDIASIRDTLQKLEGVAEIESIAIQMPKLSSALTPISRAFLSSIRTINLMDESVSDWLRSIGYEK
;
A
#
# COMPACT_ATOMS: atom_id res chain seq x y z
N MET A 1 -41.36 -53.81 44.33
CA MET A 1 -41.93 -53.11 45.52
C MET A 1 -41.68 -51.62 45.26
N GLY A 2 -42.60 -50.68 45.14
CA GLY A 2 -44.04 -50.57 45.40
C GLY A 2 -44.30 -49.14 45.92
N GLY A 3 -45.25 -48.40 45.31
CA GLY A 3 -45.82 -47.09 45.76
C GLY A 3 -45.02 -45.85 45.32
N SER A 4 -45.51 -44.90 44.50
CA SER A 4 -46.73 -44.05 44.46
C SER A 4 -46.68 -42.80 45.37
N TRP A 5 -47.45 -41.77 44.96
CA TRP A 5 -47.68 -40.41 45.52
C TRP A 5 -46.73 -39.33 44.98
N GLY A 6 -47.16 -38.27 44.29
CA GLY A 6 -48.46 -37.55 44.32
C GLY A 6 -48.19 -36.13 44.87
N GLU A 7 -48.15 -35.12 43.99
CA GLU A 7 -49.14 -34.01 43.88
C GLU A 7 -49.16 -32.96 45.02
N GLY A 8 -49.15 -31.68 44.61
CA GLY A 8 -49.51 -30.48 45.40
C GLY A 8 -48.30 -29.65 45.87
N ALA A 9 -48.17 -28.34 45.66
CA ALA A 9 -49.16 -27.33 45.29
C ALA A 9 -48.49 -26.09 44.66
N GLU A 10 -49.27 -25.40 43.82
CA GLU A 10 -49.03 -24.07 43.25
C GLU A 10 -48.86 -22.97 44.31
N VAL A 11 -48.03 -21.96 44.01
CA VAL A 11 -48.38 -20.54 44.28
C VAL A 11 -47.88 -19.67 43.12
N SER A 12 -48.80 -18.87 42.61
CA SER A 12 -48.73 -17.95 41.49
C SER A 12 -48.08 -16.59 41.80
N LEU A 13 -47.57 -15.96 40.72
CA LEU A 13 -47.48 -14.51 40.43
C LEU A 13 -46.46 -13.63 41.19
N SER A 14 -45.49 -13.08 40.46
CA SER A 14 -45.63 -11.71 39.93
C SER A 14 -44.47 -11.33 39.00
N VAL A 15 -44.83 -10.63 37.93
CA VAL A 15 -43.95 -9.99 36.97
C VAL A 15 -43.17 -8.88 37.68
N TYR A 16 -41.84 -8.98 37.68
CA TYR A 16 -40.95 -7.84 37.86
C TYR A 16 -39.81 -7.90 36.84
N GLU A 17 -39.74 -6.83 36.06
CA GLU A 17 -38.72 -6.39 35.10
C GLU A 17 -37.38 -7.14 35.12
N VAL A 18 -37.03 -7.76 33.98
CA VAL A 18 -35.71 -8.34 33.74
C VAL A 18 -34.76 -7.24 33.25
N LYS A 19 -33.81 -6.84 34.08
CA LYS A 19 -32.56 -6.14 33.70
C LYS A 19 -31.41 -7.15 33.52
N PRO A 20 -30.42 -6.87 32.66
CA PRO A 20 -29.57 -7.90 32.05
C PRO A 20 -28.64 -8.58 33.05
N MET A 21 -28.83 -9.88 33.22
CA MET A 21 -28.13 -10.73 34.19
C MET A 21 -27.59 -11.98 33.47
N VAL A 22 -26.65 -11.79 32.53
CA VAL A 22 -26.00 -12.91 31.81
C VAL A 22 -24.76 -13.42 32.57
N TRP A 23 -24.11 -12.60 33.40
CA TRP A 23 -22.90 -12.99 34.14
C TRP A 23 -23.13 -13.90 35.36
N ARG A 24 -24.31 -13.85 35.99
CA ARG A 24 -24.62 -14.69 37.18
C ARG A 24 -24.95 -16.14 36.83
N LYS A 25 -25.37 -16.45 35.59
CA LYS A 25 -25.71 -17.83 35.19
C LYS A 25 -24.48 -18.72 35.12
N SER A 26 -23.35 -18.24 34.59
CA SER A 26 -22.13 -19.03 34.42
C SER A 26 -21.50 -19.47 35.74
N ALA A 27 -21.46 -18.57 36.74
CA ALA A 27 -20.97 -18.89 38.08
C ALA A 27 -21.91 -19.88 38.83
N ASN A 28 -23.22 -19.76 38.64
CA ASN A 28 -24.18 -20.69 39.23
C ASN A 28 -24.13 -22.06 38.56
N ILE A 29 -23.96 -22.14 37.24
CA ILE A 29 -23.79 -23.42 36.52
C ILE A 29 -22.55 -24.16 37.04
N LEU A 30 -21.42 -23.46 37.20
CA LEU A 30 -20.20 -24.06 37.77
C LEU A 30 -20.41 -24.56 39.20
N ARG A 31 -21.15 -23.80 40.02
CA ARG A 31 -21.46 -24.19 41.40
C ARG A 31 -22.40 -25.39 41.46
N THR A 32 -23.41 -25.44 40.58
CA THR A 32 -24.37 -26.54 40.46
C THR A 32 -23.70 -27.81 39.93
N VAL A 33 -22.83 -27.71 38.91
CA VAL A 33 -22.04 -28.85 38.41
C VAL A 33 -21.11 -29.38 39.50
N HIS A 34 -20.46 -28.50 40.27
CA HIS A 34 -19.63 -28.89 41.40
C HIS A 34 -20.41 -29.58 42.53
N GLU A 35 -21.63 -29.14 42.82
CA GLU A 35 -22.51 -29.75 43.83
C GLU A 35 -23.10 -31.08 43.38
N ILE A 36 -23.50 -31.21 42.11
CA ILE A 36 -23.96 -32.48 41.53
C ILE A 36 -22.83 -33.51 41.58
N LEU A 37 -21.63 -33.13 41.18
CA LEU A 37 -20.46 -34.01 41.20
C LEU A 37 -20.05 -34.40 42.63
N ARG A 38 -20.13 -33.48 43.60
CA ARG A 38 -19.95 -33.81 45.03
C ARG A 38 -20.97 -34.83 45.54
N THR A 39 -22.22 -34.70 45.10
CA THR A 39 -23.32 -35.55 45.54
C THR A 39 -23.19 -36.95 44.95
N VAL A 40 -22.87 -37.05 43.65
CA VAL A 40 -22.56 -38.33 42.98
C VAL A 40 -21.37 -39.01 43.65
N CYS A 41 -20.28 -38.27 43.96
CA CYS A 41 -19.14 -38.83 44.66
C CYS A 41 -19.47 -39.35 46.07
N ARG A 42 -20.35 -38.67 46.82
CA ARG A 42 -20.78 -39.16 48.15
C ARG A 42 -21.61 -40.44 48.07
N ILE A 43 -22.44 -40.59 47.04
CA ILE A 43 -23.33 -41.75 46.88
C ILE A 43 -22.54 -43.00 46.49
N PHE A 44 -21.53 -42.86 45.63
CA PHE A 44 -20.81 -44.01 45.06
C PHE A 44 -19.43 -44.30 45.70
N ALA A 45 -18.91 -43.42 46.56
CA ALA A 45 -17.64 -43.62 47.27
C ALA A 45 -17.50 -44.95 48.05
N PRO A 46 -18.56 -45.51 48.69
CA PRO A 46 -18.44 -46.77 49.43
C PRO A 46 -18.29 -48.03 48.55
N CYS A 47 -18.55 -47.92 47.23
CA CYS A 47 -18.58 -49.07 46.32
C CYS A 47 -17.27 -49.26 45.53
N TRP A 48 -16.20 -48.55 45.87
CA TRP A 48 -14.98 -48.49 45.06
C TRP A 48 -13.82 -49.29 45.65
N SER A 49 -13.14 -50.07 44.81
CA SER A 49 -11.99 -50.90 45.20
C SER A 49 -10.66 -50.11 45.20
N GLU A 50 -9.61 -50.61 45.88
CA GLU A 50 -8.28 -49.95 45.92
C GLU A 50 -7.61 -49.80 44.53
N ALA A 51 -7.93 -50.67 43.57
CA ALA A 51 -7.43 -50.55 42.20
C ALA A 51 -8.05 -49.35 41.44
N ASP A 52 -9.25 -48.92 41.82
CA ASP A 52 -9.96 -47.79 41.19
C ASP A 52 -9.41 -46.42 41.62
N GLN A 53 -8.66 -46.34 42.73
CA GLN A 53 -8.16 -45.05 43.24
C GLN A 53 -7.04 -44.45 42.37
N LYS A 54 -6.19 -45.28 41.75
CA LYS A 54 -5.12 -44.80 40.84
C LYS A 54 -5.66 -44.27 39.50
N TYR A 55 -6.64 -44.96 38.91
CA TYR A 55 -7.31 -44.48 37.69
C TYR A 55 -8.08 -43.18 37.93
N LYS A 56 -8.63 -42.99 39.15
CA LYS A 56 -9.35 -41.77 39.52
C LYS A 56 -8.47 -40.56 39.73
N LEU A 57 -7.24 -40.70 40.24
CA LEU A 57 -6.32 -39.57 40.37
C LEU A 57 -5.94 -39.01 38.99
N VAL A 58 -5.73 -39.91 38.02
CA VAL A 58 -5.45 -39.57 36.62
C VAL A 58 -6.69 -38.94 35.97
N HIS A 59 -7.88 -39.52 36.15
CA HIS A 59 -9.13 -38.93 35.65
C HIS A 59 -9.44 -37.56 36.28
N TRP A 60 -9.13 -37.36 37.57
CA TRP A 60 -9.26 -36.07 38.26
C TRP A 60 -8.27 -35.04 37.71
N MET A 61 -7.03 -35.46 37.43
CA MET A 61 -6.04 -34.62 36.75
C MET A 61 -6.54 -34.24 35.36
N TYR A 62 -7.09 -35.18 34.60
CA TYR A 62 -7.63 -34.93 33.27
C TYR A 62 -8.86 -34.02 33.28
N ILE A 63 -9.82 -34.21 34.19
CA ILE A 63 -11.00 -33.33 34.28
C ILE A 63 -10.60 -31.94 34.80
N ARG A 64 -9.67 -31.85 35.74
CA ARG A 64 -9.16 -30.58 36.24
C ARG A 64 -8.34 -29.87 35.17
N LEU A 65 -7.49 -30.59 34.42
CA LEU A 65 -6.74 -30.06 33.29
C LEU A 65 -7.69 -29.67 32.16
N PHE A 66 -8.72 -30.47 31.87
CA PHE A 66 -9.74 -30.17 30.87
C PHE A 66 -10.52 -28.93 31.26
N ILE A 67 -11.09 -28.85 32.46
CA ILE A 67 -11.79 -27.65 32.97
C ILE A 67 -10.84 -26.46 33.02
N GLN A 68 -9.59 -26.63 33.43
CA GLN A 68 -8.60 -25.55 33.50
C GLN A 68 -8.11 -25.13 32.11
N CYS A 69 -8.13 -26.02 31.12
CA CYS A 69 -7.91 -25.74 29.70
C CYS A 69 -9.14 -25.10 29.04
N THR A 70 -10.36 -25.49 29.41
CA THR A 70 -11.63 -24.88 28.99
C THR A 70 -11.80 -23.49 29.62
N ILE A 71 -11.30 -23.30 30.85
CA ILE A 71 -11.19 -22.01 31.54
C ILE A 71 -9.99 -21.22 31.02
N LEU A 72 -8.90 -21.83 30.54
CA LEU A 72 -7.86 -21.10 29.78
C LEU A 72 -8.34 -20.70 28.39
N TYR A 73 -9.29 -21.44 27.83
CA TYR A 73 -10.15 -21.05 26.72
C TYR A 73 -11.09 -19.88 27.09
N MET A 74 -11.04 -19.35 28.33
CA MET A 74 -11.79 -18.15 28.72
C MET A 74 -11.47 -16.98 27.80
N ILE A 75 -12.44 -16.71 26.93
CA ILE A 75 -12.81 -15.40 26.41
C ILE A 75 -11.68 -14.73 25.61
N LEU A 76 -11.20 -15.41 24.57
CA LEU A 76 -10.64 -14.72 23.41
C LEU A 76 -11.81 -14.27 22.54
N TYR A 77 -12.02 -12.96 22.44
CA TYR A 77 -12.95 -12.41 21.44
C TYR A 77 -12.45 -12.80 20.05
N PRO A 78 -13.30 -13.33 19.16
CA PRO A 78 -12.89 -13.66 17.80
C PRO A 78 -12.43 -12.37 17.11
N ARG A 79 -11.27 -12.42 16.44
CA ARG A 79 -10.85 -11.34 15.55
C ARG A 79 -11.32 -11.67 14.15
N PHE A 80 -12.21 -10.86 13.60
CA PHE A 80 -12.84 -11.15 12.30
C PHE A 80 -11.85 -11.04 11.13
N ILE A 81 -10.75 -10.31 11.33
CA ILE A 81 -9.62 -10.21 10.39
C ILE A 81 -8.70 -11.42 10.37
N GLU A 82 -8.91 -12.39 11.26
CA GLU A 82 -8.04 -13.55 11.37
C GLU A 82 -8.00 -14.41 10.10
N PRO A 83 -9.11 -14.73 9.40
CA PRO A 83 -9.04 -15.49 8.15
C PRO A 83 -8.20 -14.79 7.08
N THR A 84 -8.35 -13.47 6.92
CA THR A 84 -7.51 -12.65 6.02
C THR A 84 -6.03 -12.75 6.36
N ILE A 85 -5.69 -12.74 7.66
CA ILE A 85 -4.32 -12.94 8.12
C ILE A 85 -3.79 -14.34 7.79
N ARG A 86 -4.62 -15.38 7.92
CA ARG A 86 -4.24 -16.76 7.58
C ARG A 86 -3.94 -16.91 6.09
N GLU A 87 -4.81 -16.35 5.25
CA GLU A 87 -4.64 -16.34 3.79
C GLU A 87 -3.34 -15.65 3.39
N HIS A 88 -3.10 -14.43 3.87
CA HIS A 88 -1.86 -13.71 3.56
C HIS A 88 -0.61 -14.38 4.14
N LEU A 89 -0.69 -15.01 5.31
CA LEU A 89 0.45 -15.74 5.89
C LEU A 89 0.87 -16.94 5.03
N ALA A 90 -0.06 -17.55 4.29
CA ALA A 90 0.24 -18.65 3.37
C ALA A 90 0.95 -18.15 2.09
N VAL A 91 0.49 -17.05 1.50
CA VAL A 91 0.94 -16.62 0.17
C VAL A 91 1.99 -15.50 0.18
N THR A 92 2.11 -14.74 1.28
CA THR A 92 2.95 -13.54 1.33
C THR A 92 4.24 -13.80 2.12
N PRO A 93 5.42 -13.47 1.57
CA PRO A 93 6.69 -13.66 2.29
C PRO A 93 6.77 -12.92 3.62
N VAL A 94 6.28 -11.68 3.66
CA VAL A 94 6.20 -10.87 4.87
C VAL A 94 4.78 -10.38 5.09
N LEU A 95 4.18 -10.75 6.20
CA LEU A 95 2.92 -10.17 6.67
C LEU A 95 3.22 -9.21 7.81
N ILE A 96 2.76 -7.97 7.70
CA ILE A 96 2.95 -6.94 8.73
C ILE A 96 1.58 -6.63 9.35
N VAL A 97 1.42 -6.91 10.64
CA VAL A 97 0.22 -6.58 11.42
C VAL A 97 0.54 -5.46 12.41
N GLU A 98 0.14 -4.25 12.06
CA GLU A 98 0.35 -3.07 12.88
C GLU A 98 -0.95 -2.63 13.56
N GLY A 99 -0.87 -1.78 14.58
CA GLY A 99 -2.05 -1.22 15.21
C GLY A 99 -1.74 -0.68 16.60
N ALA A 100 -2.72 -0.10 17.28
CA ALA A 100 -2.50 0.50 18.58
C ALA A 100 -1.97 -0.51 19.63
N ARG A 101 -1.25 0.00 20.63
CA ARG A 101 -0.82 -0.82 21.78
C ARG A 101 -2.05 -1.37 22.51
N ALA A 102 -1.99 -2.63 22.96
CA ALA A 102 -3.09 -3.34 23.63
C ALA A 102 -4.36 -3.57 22.78
N VAL A 103 -4.30 -3.42 21.45
CA VAL A 103 -5.43 -3.71 20.55
C VAL A 103 -5.71 -5.21 20.33
N GLY A 104 -4.78 -6.08 20.76
CA GLY A 104 -4.92 -7.54 20.66
C GLY A 104 -3.90 -8.26 19.77
N LYS A 105 -2.89 -7.55 19.22
CA LYS A 105 -1.85 -8.13 18.34
C LYS A 105 -1.17 -9.35 18.95
N THR A 106 -0.57 -9.22 20.14
CA THR A 106 0.13 -10.33 20.79
C THR A 106 -0.81 -11.52 21.06
N SER A 107 -2.07 -11.26 21.47
CA SER A 107 -3.06 -12.32 21.67
C SER A 107 -3.38 -13.08 20.36
N LEU A 108 -3.48 -12.35 19.25
CA LEU A 108 -3.67 -12.91 17.91
C LEU A 108 -2.47 -13.75 17.46
N VAL A 109 -1.24 -13.25 17.61
CA VAL A 109 -0.02 -14.00 17.29
C VAL A 109 0.08 -15.29 18.12
N GLN A 110 -0.20 -15.22 19.42
CA GLN A 110 -0.20 -16.40 20.27
C GLN A 110 -1.31 -17.40 19.90
N LYS A 111 -2.43 -16.94 19.33
CA LYS A 111 -3.46 -17.82 18.78
C LYS A 111 -2.95 -18.52 17.52
N LEU A 112 -2.42 -17.77 16.55
CA LEU A 112 -1.85 -18.34 15.32
C LEU A 112 -0.75 -19.38 15.60
N ARG A 113 0.09 -19.14 16.62
CA ARG A 113 1.08 -20.12 17.10
C ARG A 113 0.43 -21.38 17.67
N ARG A 114 -0.61 -21.23 18.49
CA ARG A 114 -1.35 -22.37 19.08
C ARG A 114 -2.04 -23.21 18.00
N ASP A 115 -2.50 -22.56 16.93
CA ASP A 115 -3.17 -23.20 15.80
C ASP A 115 -2.17 -23.81 14.79
N GLY A 116 -0.88 -23.83 15.10
CA GLY A 116 0.16 -24.47 14.28
C GLY A 116 0.62 -23.67 13.06
N LEU A 117 0.12 -22.45 12.86
CA LEU A 117 0.50 -21.61 11.72
C LEU A 117 1.86 -20.91 11.87
N LEU A 118 2.41 -20.89 13.08
CA LEU A 118 3.71 -20.28 13.37
C LEU A 118 4.56 -21.25 14.19
N THR A 119 5.77 -21.55 13.70
CA THR A 119 6.74 -22.41 14.37
C THR A 119 7.32 -21.75 15.62
N ALA A 120 7.52 -20.44 15.58
CA ALA A 120 8.10 -19.66 16.67
C ALA A 120 7.55 -18.23 16.73
N VAL A 121 7.63 -17.63 17.93
CA VAL A 121 7.32 -16.22 18.17
C VAL A 121 8.47 -15.60 18.96
N TYR A 122 9.06 -14.55 18.42
CA TYR A 122 10.21 -13.82 18.97
C TYR A 122 9.78 -12.41 19.35
N SER A 123 9.88 -12.06 20.64
CA SER A 123 9.45 -10.73 21.11
C SER A 123 10.63 -9.79 21.26
N MET A 124 10.64 -8.67 20.53
CA MET A 124 11.69 -7.65 20.64
C MET A 124 11.60 -6.81 21.92
N THR A 125 10.60 -7.07 22.77
CA THR A 125 10.56 -6.53 24.14
C THR A 125 11.53 -7.23 25.08
N ASP A 126 12.01 -8.44 24.73
CA ASP A 126 13.10 -9.10 25.42
C ASP A 126 14.42 -8.38 25.11
N VAL A 127 15.04 -7.80 26.15
CA VAL A 127 16.22 -6.96 26.03
C VAL A 127 17.45 -7.75 25.56
N GLU A 128 17.60 -9.01 25.97
CA GLU A 128 18.75 -9.83 25.59
C GLU A 128 18.63 -10.29 24.14
N LEU A 129 17.44 -10.75 23.76
CA LEU A 129 17.14 -11.09 22.38
C LEU A 129 17.29 -9.86 21.47
N ARG A 130 16.69 -8.72 21.85
CA ARG A 130 16.76 -7.49 21.04
C ARG A 130 18.20 -7.06 20.80
N LYS A 131 19.06 -7.03 21.83
CA LYS A 131 20.49 -6.72 21.65
C LYS A 131 21.19 -7.69 20.71
N THR A 132 20.83 -8.98 20.78
CA THR A 132 21.38 -10.00 19.88
C THR A 132 20.98 -9.72 18.43
N VAL A 133 19.72 -9.36 18.19
CA VAL A 133 19.22 -9.01 16.86
C VAL A 133 19.80 -7.68 16.37
N GLU A 134 19.91 -6.66 17.22
CA GLU A 134 20.50 -5.35 16.88
C GLU A 134 21.98 -5.46 16.47
N ASN A 135 22.73 -6.40 17.06
CA ASN A 135 24.15 -6.59 16.73
C ASN A 135 24.36 -7.15 15.32
N ASP A 136 23.57 -8.14 14.90
CA ASP A 136 23.61 -8.73 13.56
C ASP A 136 22.25 -9.34 13.18
N PRO A 137 21.34 -8.52 12.60
CA PRO A 137 19.99 -8.98 12.31
C PRO A 137 19.97 -10.05 11.20
N VAL A 138 20.89 -9.99 10.23
CA VAL A 138 20.94 -10.94 9.10
C VAL A 138 21.37 -12.33 9.58
N ALA A 139 22.45 -12.42 10.35
CA ALA A 139 22.89 -13.70 10.90
C ALA A 139 21.84 -14.32 11.82
N TRP A 140 21.15 -13.49 12.63
CA TRP A 140 20.06 -13.97 13.48
C TRP A 140 18.90 -14.55 12.66
N LEU A 141 18.51 -13.88 11.57
CA LEU A 141 17.44 -14.28 10.67
C LEU A 141 17.75 -15.59 9.92
N ARG A 142 18.98 -15.77 9.42
CA ARG A 142 19.40 -17.01 8.73
C ARG A 142 19.29 -18.26 9.61
N GLY A 143 19.38 -18.11 10.93
CA GLY A 143 19.23 -19.21 11.89
C GLY A 143 17.78 -19.48 12.35
N ARG A 144 16.77 -18.88 11.71
CA ARG A 144 15.36 -19.06 12.08
C ARG A 144 14.69 -20.20 11.32
N THR A 145 13.68 -20.78 11.94
CA THR A 145 12.72 -21.67 11.28
C THR A 145 11.48 -20.88 10.86
N TRP A 146 11.03 -21.09 9.64
CA TRP A 146 9.84 -20.46 9.07
C TRP A 146 8.65 -21.45 9.09
N PRO A 147 7.39 -20.97 9.15
CA PRO A 147 6.99 -19.59 9.40
C PRO A 147 7.25 -19.16 10.86
N CYS A 148 7.63 -17.91 11.09
CA CYS A 148 7.74 -17.37 12.45
C CYS A 148 7.16 -15.96 12.58
N ALA A 149 6.90 -15.53 13.81
CA ALA A 149 6.50 -14.16 14.10
C ALA A 149 7.58 -13.39 14.89
N ILE A 150 7.72 -12.11 14.58
CA ILE A 150 8.57 -11.15 15.29
C ILE A 150 7.67 -10.05 15.86
N ASP A 151 7.45 -10.09 17.19
CA ASP A 151 6.57 -9.17 17.91
C ASP A 151 7.32 -7.87 18.28
N GLU A 152 6.66 -6.73 18.11
CA GLU A 152 7.22 -5.37 18.30
C GLU A 152 8.50 -5.11 17.46
N ALA A 153 8.48 -5.55 16.20
CA ALA A 153 9.59 -5.46 15.25
C ALA A 153 10.11 -4.03 15.00
N GLN A 154 9.31 -2.99 15.26
CA GLN A 154 9.77 -1.60 15.17
C GLN A 154 10.86 -1.24 16.19
N LEU A 155 11.04 -2.04 17.24
CA LEU A 155 12.12 -1.84 18.23
C LEU A 155 13.51 -2.12 17.65
N VAL A 156 13.60 -2.77 16.49
CA VAL A 156 14.84 -2.99 15.74
C VAL A 156 14.72 -2.34 14.35
N PRO A 157 15.13 -1.06 14.19
CA PRO A 157 14.93 -0.32 12.94
C PRO A 157 15.57 -0.92 11.69
N ASP A 158 16.66 -1.69 11.84
CA ASP A 158 17.38 -2.32 10.73
C ASP A 158 16.81 -3.68 10.32
N LEU A 159 15.85 -4.22 11.09
CA LEU A 159 15.24 -5.52 10.83
C LEU A 159 14.55 -5.61 9.45
N PRO A 160 13.80 -4.59 8.96
CA PRO A 160 13.21 -4.63 7.62
C PRO A 160 14.26 -4.73 6.51
N LEU A 161 15.42 -4.07 6.67
CA LEU A 161 16.50 -4.15 5.69
C LEU A 161 17.16 -5.53 5.71
N ALA A 162 17.37 -6.10 6.88
CA ALA A 162 17.92 -7.45 7.01
C ALA A 162 16.96 -8.53 6.48
N LEU A 163 15.65 -8.35 6.68
CA LEU A 163 14.62 -9.20 6.08
C LEU A 163 14.64 -9.14 4.56
N LYS A 164 14.84 -7.93 3.98
CA LYS A 164 15.04 -7.79 2.54
C LYS A 164 16.23 -8.62 2.06
N THR A 165 17.37 -8.54 2.75
CA THR A 165 18.58 -9.32 2.40
C THR A 165 18.31 -10.82 2.34
N ILE A 166 17.66 -11.41 3.35
CA ILE A 166 17.38 -12.85 3.34
C ILE A 166 16.31 -13.25 2.32
N LEU A 167 15.35 -12.37 2.03
CA LEU A 167 14.29 -12.62 1.05
C LEU A 167 14.84 -12.58 -0.38
N ASP A 168 15.84 -11.74 -0.63
CA ASP A 168 16.55 -11.69 -1.91
C ASP A 168 17.37 -12.98 -2.14
N GLU A 169 17.75 -13.70 -1.08
CA GLU A 169 18.44 -15.00 -1.17
C GLU A 169 17.47 -16.18 -1.40
N ASN A 170 16.36 -16.26 -0.65
CA ASN A 170 15.46 -17.42 -0.67
C ASN A 170 13.99 -17.04 -0.38
N SER A 171 13.31 -16.40 -1.34
CA SER A 171 11.97 -15.83 -1.10
C SER A 171 10.85 -16.86 -0.88
N ASP A 172 10.95 -18.06 -1.48
CA ASP A 172 9.85 -19.03 -1.48
C ASP A 172 9.68 -19.74 -0.13
N GLN A 173 10.77 -19.90 0.62
CA GLN A 173 10.78 -20.64 1.90
C GLN A 173 10.50 -19.76 3.11
N ILE A 174 10.56 -18.44 2.94
CA ILE A 174 10.44 -17.48 4.04
C ILE A 174 8.99 -17.02 4.14
N ARG A 175 8.41 -17.21 5.32
CA ARG A 175 7.11 -16.66 5.73
C ARG A 175 7.27 -16.07 7.12
N VAL A 176 7.11 -14.75 7.23
CA VAL A 176 7.31 -14.06 8.51
C VAL A 176 6.17 -13.10 8.81
N LEU A 177 5.68 -13.17 10.05
CA LEU A 177 4.70 -12.23 10.59
C LEU A 177 5.41 -11.19 11.45
N LEU A 178 5.44 -9.94 11.03
CA LEU A 178 5.92 -8.82 11.85
C LEU A 178 4.74 -8.16 12.53
N THR A 179 4.88 -7.82 13.81
CA THR A 179 3.91 -6.95 14.48
C THR A 179 4.55 -5.67 14.97
N GLY A 180 3.75 -4.63 15.11
CA GLY A 180 4.22 -3.39 15.71
C GLY A 180 3.13 -2.50 16.28
N SER A 181 3.46 -1.82 17.37
CA SER A 181 2.62 -0.76 17.95
C SER A 181 2.83 0.62 17.32
N SER A 182 3.78 0.73 16.40
CA SER A 182 3.93 1.86 15.47
C SER A 182 4.40 1.35 14.10
N SER A 183 4.32 2.20 13.08
CA SER A 183 4.64 1.80 11.70
C SER A 183 6.08 1.30 11.54
N ILE A 184 6.23 0.05 11.09
CA ILE A 184 7.48 -0.68 10.88
C ILE A 184 8.06 -0.32 9.51
N GLY A 185 9.36 -0.03 9.42
CA GLY A 185 10.06 0.21 8.15
C GLY A 185 9.70 1.52 7.44
N GLN A 186 8.91 2.40 8.07
CA GLN A 186 8.52 3.72 7.55
C GLN A 186 9.27 4.88 8.24
N THR A 187 10.43 4.59 8.82
CA THR A 187 11.33 5.59 9.42
C THR A 187 12.21 6.20 8.34
N GLN A 188 12.25 7.53 8.26
CA GLN A 188 13.05 8.32 7.30
C GLN A 188 14.57 8.15 7.45
N THR A 189 15.04 7.26 8.33
CA THR A 189 16.44 7.17 8.75
C THR A 189 17.31 6.34 7.81
N ASN A 190 16.73 5.44 7.01
CA ASN A 190 17.46 4.66 6.01
C ASN A 190 16.82 4.87 4.62
N PHE A 191 17.59 5.38 3.65
CA PHE A 191 17.22 5.52 2.23
C PHE A 191 16.01 6.40 1.89
N GLY A 192 16.05 7.70 2.24
CA GLY A 192 15.16 8.71 1.64
C GLY A 192 13.65 8.50 1.88
N GLY A 193 13.27 7.65 2.84
CA GLY A 193 11.89 7.30 3.12
C GLY A 193 11.30 6.17 2.27
N SER A 194 12.13 5.38 1.58
CA SER A 194 11.69 4.16 0.88
C SER A 194 11.51 2.99 1.86
N ASP A 195 10.41 2.24 1.74
CA ASP A 195 10.13 1.04 2.54
C ASP A 195 11.00 -0.13 2.04
N PRO A 196 11.95 -0.66 2.84
CA PRO A 196 12.84 -1.76 2.40
C PRO A 196 12.10 -3.03 2.01
N LEU A 197 10.90 -3.23 2.56
CA LEU A 197 10.04 -4.37 2.30
C LEU A 197 8.96 -4.06 1.24
N ALA A 198 9.07 -2.92 0.55
CA ALA A 198 8.12 -2.51 -0.46
C ALA A 198 7.82 -3.65 -1.43
N ARG A 199 6.52 -3.86 -1.66
CA ARG A 199 5.96 -4.87 -2.56
C ARG A 199 6.28 -6.35 -2.12
N ARG A 200 7.14 -6.64 -1.13
CA ARG A 200 7.35 -8.00 -0.54
C ARG A 200 6.55 -8.24 0.74
N ALA A 201 6.10 -7.15 1.36
CA ALA A 201 5.25 -7.18 2.53
C ALA A 201 3.80 -6.82 2.19
N PHE A 202 2.86 -7.55 2.78
CA PHE A 202 1.46 -7.15 2.89
C PHE A 202 1.24 -6.53 4.28
N ARG A 203 0.54 -5.40 4.35
CA ARG A 203 0.35 -4.63 5.59
C ARG A 203 -1.12 -4.62 5.97
N ILE A 204 -1.41 -5.05 7.20
CA ILE A 204 -2.73 -5.07 7.81
C ILE A 204 -2.71 -4.19 9.06
N THR A 205 -3.70 -3.32 9.19
CA THR A 205 -3.93 -2.57 10.44
C THR A 205 -4.97 -3.29 11.27
N LEU A 206 -4.60 -3.71 12.48
CA LEU A 206 -5.50 -4.29 13.47
C LEU A 206 -6.17 -3.17 14.26
N GLU A 207 -7.43 -2.89 13.91
CA GLU A 207 -8.27 -1.90 14.57
C GLU A 207 -8.80 -2.40 15.94
N PRO A 208 -9.26 -1.50 16.84
CA PRO A 208 -9.99 -1.88 18.04
C PRO A 208 -11.20 -2.77 17.71
N LEU A 209 -11.70 -3.51 18.70
CA LEU A 209 -12.81 -4.44 18.47
C LEU A 209 -14.02 -3.69 17.91
N SER A 210 -14.54 -4.20 16.80
CA SER A 210 -15.83 -3.80 16.28
C SER A 210 -16.95 -4.32 17.18
N GLU A 211 -18.11 -3.69 17.09
CA GLU A 211 -19.32 -4.18 17.74
C GLU A 211 -19.71 -5.56 17.21
N ALA A 212 -19.45 -5.85 15.93
CA ALA A 212 -19.63 -7.19 15.37
C ALA A 212 -18.76 -8.25 16.10
N GLU A 213 -17.48 -7.97 16.34
CA GLU A 213 -16.58 -8.86 17.11
C GLU A 213 -17.01 -9.01 18.58
N ILE A 214 -17.58 -7.95 19.17
CA ILE A 214 -18.06 -7.95 20.56
C ILE A 214 -19.36 -8.76 20.70
N PHE A 215 -20.30 -8.61 19.77
CA PHE A 215 -21.61 -9.27 19.80
C PHE A 215 -21.62 -10.66 19.18
N ALA A 216 -20.59 -11.03 18.42
CA ALA A 216 -20.52 -12.34 17.78
C ALA A 216 -20.70 -13.50 18.78
N GLY A 217 -20.25 -13.29 20.02
CA GLY A 217 -20.26 -14.33 21.05
C GLY A 217 -19.55 -15.60 20.58
N GLU A 218 -19.83 -16.73 21.22
CA GLU A 218 -19.33 -18.05 20.82
C GLU A 218 -20.14 -18.68 19.66
N GLN A 219 -21.17 -18.01 19.14
CA GLN A 219 -22.22 -18.64 18.32
C GLN A 219 -22.15 -18.36 16.81
N LEU A 220 -21.33 -17.41 16.36
CA LEU A 220 -21.17 -17.13 14.93
C LEU A 220 -20.20 -18.12 14.28
N LEU A 221 -20.67 -18.80 13.22
CA LEU A 221 -19.92 -19.81 12.47
C LEU A 221 -18.82 -19.19 11.60
N ALA A 222 -18.96 -17.92 11.18
CA ALA A 222 -17.98 -17.25 10.33
C ALA A 222 -18.06 -15.70 10.41
N PRO A 223 -16.96 -14.97 10.12
CA PRO A 223 -16.93 -13.50 10.09
C PRO A 223 -17.84 -12.91 9.00
N TRP A 224 -18.36 -11.71 9.21
CA TRP A 224 -19.14 -10.97 8.22
C TRP A 224 -18.73 -9.50 8.20
N SER A 225 -19.01 -8.80 7.10
CA SER A 225 -18.68 -7.39 6.94
C SER A 225 -19.89 -6.51 6.68
N ILE A 226 -20.11 -5.50 7.50
CA ILE A 226 -21.16 -4.49 7.28
C ILE A 226 -20.98 -3.75 5.95
N ILE A 227 -19.73 -3.60 5.49
CA ILE A 227 -19.44 -2.98 4.19
C ILE A 227 -20.00 -3.87 3.08
N ASP A 228 -19.68 -5.17 3.09
CA ASP A 228 -20.20 -6.10 2.08
C ASP A 228 -21.74 -6.11 2.08
N GLU A 229 -22.37 -6.10 3.26
CA GLU A 229 -23.83 -6.02 3.40
C GLU A 229 -24.39 -4.69 2.84
N MET A 230 -23.76 -3.54 3.14
CA MET A 230 -24.19 -2.25 2.61
C MET A 230 -24.12 -2.16 1.07
N PHE A 231 -23.24 -2.92 0.43
CA PHE A 231 -23.17 -3.02 -1.03
C PHE A 231 -24.10 -4.10 -1.61
N ARG A 232 -24.30 -5.23 -0.93
CA ARG A 232 -24.89 -6.44 -1.55
C ARG A 232 -26.27 -6.80 -1.02
N ALA A 233 -26.63 -6.41 0.21
CA ALA A 233 -27.84 -6.84 0.91
C ALA A 233 -28.78 -5.67 1.23
N GLU A 234 -30.06 -5.95 1.53
CA GLU A 234 -30.99 -4.94 2.06
C GLU A 234 -31.13 -5.07 3.60
N PRO A 235 -31.31 -3.97 4.34
CA PRO A 235 -31.62 -4.06 5.77
C PRO A 235 -32.96 -4.75 6.02
N SER A 236 -32.96 -5.74 6.93
CA SER A 236 -34.14 -6.47 7.40
C SER A 236 -35.01 -5.63 8.36
N ASP A 237 -36.28 -5.97 8.53
CA ASP A 237 -37.14 -5.46 9.63
C ASP A 237 -37.15 -6.41 10.85
N THR A 238 -36.18 -7.32 10.96
CA THR A 238 -36.07 -8.24 12.11
C THR A 238 -35.76 -7.46 13.39
N LYS A 239 -36.82 -7.19 14.17
CA LYS A 239 -36.76 -6.67 15.54
C LYS A 239 -36.17 -7.71 16.51
N ARG A 240 -34.89 -8.02 16.39
CA ARG A 240 -34.16 -8.62 17.50
C ARG A 240 -33.77 -7.52 18.47
N SER A 241 -34.26 -7.62 19.71
CA SER A 241 -33.77 -6.83 20.83
C SER A 241 -32.34 -7.26 21.13
N LEU A 242 -31.38 -6.74 20.38
CA LEU A 242 -29.97 -6.87 20.71
C LEU A 242 -29.77 -6.22 22.08
N ALA A 243 -29.07 -6.90 22.98
CA ALA A 243 -28.62 -6.31 24.24
C ALA A 243 -27.45 -5.35 23.94
N PHE A 244 -27.74 -4.28 23.20
CA PHE A 244 -26.76 -3.30 22.77
C PHE A 244 -26.41 -2.39 23.97
N PRO A 245 -25.11 -2.17 24.26
CA PRO A 245 -24.65 -1.26 25.29
C PRO A 245 -25.19 0.15 25.06
N SER A 246 -25.32 0.89 26.15
CA SER A 246 -25.71 2.30 26.04
C SER A 246 -24.64 3.08 25.25
N GLN A 247 -25.06 4.14 24.54
CA GLN A 247 -24.13 5.05 23.85
C GLN A 247 -22.99 5.53 24.76
N ASN A 248 -23.32 5.90 25.99
CA ASN A 248 -22.32 6.36 26.95
C ASN A 248 -21.28 5.28 27.27
N GLU A 249 -21.71 4.02 27.34
CA GLU A 249 -20.79 2.90 27.55
C GLU A 249 -19.88 2.70 26.33
N ILE A 250 -20.43 2.78 25.12
CA ILE A 250 -19.66 2.73 23.86
C ILE A 250 -18.63 3.85 23.82
N PHE A 251 -19.05 5.09 24.03
CA PHE A 251 -18.14 6.23 23.97
C PHE A 251 -17.06 6.18 25.05
N THR A 252 -17.41 5.75 26.27
CA THR A 252 -16.47 5.76 27.41
C THR A 252 -15.48 4.61 27.35
N ARG A 253 -15.89 3.43 26.88
CA ARG A 253 -15.04 2.23 26.84
C ARG A 253 -14.39 1.99 25.48
N GLY A 254 -14.94 2.54 24.40
CA GLY A 254 -14.47 2.28 23.04
C GLY A 254 -14.48 0.80 22.67
N GLY A 255 -13.64 0.44 21.69
CA GLY A 255 -13.41 -0.92 21.21
C GLY A 255 -12.08 -1.53 21.68
N MET A 256 -11.20 -0.78 22.35
CA MET A 256 -9.94 -1.33 22.86
C MET A 256 -10.20 -2.49 23.84
N PRO A 257 -9.64 -3.69 23.64
CA PRO A 257 -9.89 -4.83 24.53
C PRO A 257 -9.62 -4.51 26.02
N GLN A 258 -8.53 -3.78 26.31
CA GLN A 258 -8.17 -3.39 27.67
C GLN A 258 -9.25 -2.55 28.38
N TYR A 259 -10.03 -1.75 27.64
CA TYR A 259 -11.07 -0.87 28.20
C TYR A 259 -12.44 -1.51 28.15
N ARG A 260 -12.72 -2.21 27.05
CA ARG A 260 -14.03 -2.81 26.76
C ARG A 260 -14.27 -4.07 27.58
N VAL A 261 -13.28 -4.97 27.64
CA VAL A 261 -13.48 -6.34 28.15
C VAL A 261 -12.76 -6.63 29.48
N SER A 262 -11.81 -5.80 29.89
CA SER A 262 -11.05 -6.04 31.12
C SER A 262 -11.89 -5.88 32.40
N GLU A 263 -11.65 -6.76 33.37
CA GLU A 263 -12.25 -6.64 34.70
C GLU A 263 -11.62 -5.53 35.55
N THR A 264 -10.37 -5.14 35.25
CA THR A 264 -9.60 -4.15 36.02
C THR A 264 -10.07 -2.72 35.80
N THR A 265 -10.79 -2.44 34.72
CA THR A 265 -11.31 -1.12 34.34
C THR A 265 -12.80 -0.95 34.67
N LYS A 266 -13.37 -1.83 35.54
CA LYS A 266 -14.78 -1.75 35.97
C LYS A 266 -15.14 -0.42 36.64
N SER A 267 -14.20 0.24 37.33
CA SER A 267 -14.45 1.55 37.94
C SER A 267 -14.11 2.70 36.97
N PRO A 268 -14.94 3.77 36.90
CA PRO A 268 -14.66 4.91 36.02
C PRO A 268 -13.32 5.60 36.30
N GLY A 269 -12.86 5.63 37.56
CA GLY A 269 -11.58 6.21 37.93
C GLY A 269 -10.39 5.40 37.41
N LEU A 270 -10.45 4.07 37.53
CA LEU A 270 -9.40 3.18 37.01
C LEU A 270 -9.35 3.23 35.47
N LEU A 271 -10.51 3.27 34.82
CA LEU A 271 -10.59 3.42 33.36
C LEU A 271 -9.91 4.72 32.89
N ARG A 272 -10.26 5.88 33.48
CA ARG A 272 -9.61 7.15 33.14
C ARG A 272 -8.10 7.12 33.38
N SER A 273 -7.66 6.55 34.49
CA SER A 273 -6.23 6.41 34.78
C SER A 273 -5.53 5.51 33.76
N ALA A 274 -6.16 4.41 33.35
CA ALA A 274 -5.60 3.50 32.36
C ALA A 274 -5.46 4.19 30.99
N ILE A 275 -6.47 4.94 30.56
CA ILE A 275 -6.44 5.70 29.30
C ILE A 275 -5.35 6.79 29.34
N GLU A 276 -5.30 7.60 30.40
CA GLU A 276 -4.30 8.67 30.55
C GLU A 276 -2.88 8.13 30.56
N GLN A 277 -2.62 7.05 31.31
CA GLN A 277 -1.32 6.39 31.33
C GLN A 277 -0.98 5.79 29.96
N GLY A 278 -1.96 5.18 29.28
CA GLY A 278 -1.81 4.67 27.92
C GLY A 278 -1.35 5.75 26.95
N ILE A 279 -2.06 6.88 26.90
CA ILE A 279 -1.73 8.03 26.05
C ILE A 279 -0.30 8.51 26.35
N ARG A 280 0.03 8.76 27.63
CA ARG A 280 1.36 9.24 28.01
C ARG A 280 2.46 8.24 27.64
N SER A 281 2.24 6.95 27.86
CA SER A 281 3.23 5.89 27.56
C SER A 281 3.52 5.75 26.07
N ILE A 282 2.56 6.04 25.20
CA ILE A 282 2.73 5.99 23.74
C ILE A 282 3.52 7.21 23.24
N LEU A 283 3.36 8.35 23.91
CA LEU A 283 4.07 9.59 23.60
C LEU A 283 5.50 9.63 24.18
N THR A 284 5.94 8.62 24.93
CA THR A 284 7.22 8.65 25.66
C THR A 284 8.47 8.18 24.90
N GLU A 285 8.39 7.79 23.63
CA GLU A 285 9.55 7.25 22.89
C GLU A 285 10.16 8.22 21.88
N ARG A 286 11.49 8.40 22.00
CA ARG A 286 12.36 9.18 21.11
C ARG A 286 12.10 8.79 19.65
N VAL A 287 11.63 9.76 18.87
CA VAL A 287 11.14 9.53 17.50
C VAL A 287 12.26 9.11 16.54
N LYS A 288 13.45 9.69 16.64
CA LYS A 288 14.61 9.39 15.78
C LYS A 288 15.88 9.93 16.45
N PRO A 289 17.08 9.46 16.06
CA PRO A 289 18.27 10.30 16.17
C PRO A 289 18.04 11.60 15.38
N GLY A 290 18.05 12.75 16.06
CA GLY A 290 18.02 14.08 15.41
C GLY A 290 16.66 14.79 15.27
N GLU A 291 15.54 14.19 15.69
CA GLU A 291 14.22 14.86 15.65
C GLU A 291 13.77 15.26 17.08
N ILE A 292 13.58 16.57 17.33
CA ILE A 292 13.10 17.08 18.62
C ILE A 292 11.59 16.85 18.70
N PHE A 293 11.18 15.72 19.27
CA PHE A 293 9.78 15.42 19.57
C PHE A 293 9.45 15.88 21.00
N ASP A 294 8.81 17.06 21.12
CA ASP A 294 8.34 17.57 22.41
C ASP A 294 7.04 16.84 22.80
N GLN A 295 7.15 15.96 23.79
CA GLN A 295 6.05 15.12 24.28
C GLN A 295 4.87 15.95 24.78
N GLN A 296 5.14 17.09 25.43
CA GLN A 296 4.08 17.93 25.98
C GLN A 296 3.29 18.60 24.85
N ARG A 297 3.99 19.17 23.86
CA ARG A 297 3.32 19.78 22.69
C ARG A 297 2.61 18.74 21.82
N ALA A 298 3.16 17.54 21.68
CA ALA A 298 2.49 16.44 20.98
C ALA A 298 1.21 16.01 21.71
N TYR A 299 1.24 15.92 23.04
CA TYR A 299 0.05 15.66 23.85
C TYR A 299 -0.99 16.78 23.71
N GLU A 300 -0.57 18.04 23.74
CA GLU A 300 -1.48 19.19 23.58
C GLU A 300 -2.15 19.20 22.20
N LEU A 301 -1.42 18.89 21.13
CA LEU A 301 -1.98 18.73 19.79
C LEU A 301 -2.93 17.52 19.70
N LEU A 302 -2.55 16.38 20.27
CA LEU A 302 -3.43 15.22 20.36
C LEU A 302 -4.72 15.58 21.09
N ALA A 303 -4.63 16.22 22.26
CA ALA A 303 -5.77 16.66 23.03
C ALA A 303 -6.63 17.66 22.25
N TYR A 304 -6.02 18.57 21.48
CA TYR A 304 -6.75 19.46 20.58
C TYR A 304 -7.59 18.69 19.57
N ILE A 305 -7.01 17.70 18.88
CA ILE A 305 -7.73 16.86 17.91
C ILE A 305 -8.83 16.05 18.61
N LEU A 306 -8.51 15.41 19.74
CA LEU A 306 -9.43 14.53 20.47
C LEU A 306 -10.63 15.26 21.09
N ARG A 307 -10.54 16.57 21.34
CA ARG A 307 -11.69 17.42 21.76
C ARG A 307 -12.67 17.69 20.63
N HIS A 308 -12.24 17.56 19.38
CA HIS A 308 -13.02 17.82 18.18
C HIS A 308 -12.98 16.59 17.25
N PRO A 309 -13.46 15.42 17.69
CA PRO A 309 -13.48 14.25 16.83
C PRO A 309 -14.35 14.52 15.60
N ALA A 310 -14.09 13.80 14.50
CA ALA A 310 -14.87 13.90 13.26
C ALA A 310 -14.90 15.31 12.64
N SER A 311 -13.84 16.11 12.87
CA SER A 311 -13.78 17.51 12.41
C SER A 311 -12.61 17.73 11.45
N GLU A 312 -12.80 18.62 10.47
CA GLU A 312 -11.70 19.13 9.64
C GLU A 312 -10.73 19.93 10.52
N LEU A 313 -9.44 19.58 10.50
CA LEU A 313 -8.43 20.28 11.31
C LEU A 313 -7.87 21.49 10.56
N ASN A 314 -8.08 22.68 11.13
CA ASN A 314 -7.41 23.89 10.67
C ASN A 314 -5.99 23.96 11.24
N MET A 315 -5.00 23.48 10.48
CA MET A 315 -3.59 23.45 10.89
C MET A 315 -3.04 24.83 11.31
N SER A 316 -3.50 25.92 10.67
CA SER A 316 -3.06 27.28 11.00
C SER A 316 -3.68 27.79 12.30
N GLU A 317 -4.88 27.33 12.65
CA GLU A 317 -5.52 27.63 13.92
C GLU A 317 -4.90 26.81 15.05
N ALA A 318 -4.76 25.50 14.86
CA ALA A 318 -4.07 24.63 15.81
C ALA A 318 -2.63 25.11 16.10
N GLY A 319 -1.87 25.53 15.08
CA GLY A 319 -0.53 26.08 15.26
C GLY A 319 -0.51 27.39 16.06
N ARG A 320 -1.49 28.27 15.87
CA ARG A 320 -1.61 29.52 16.65
C ARG A 320 -1.98 29.23 18.10
N ASP A 321 -2.98 28.38 18.33
CA ASP A 321 -3.47 28.05 19.67
C ASP A 321 -2.40 27.35 20.52
N LEU A 322 -1.56 26.53 19.88
CA LEU A 322 -0.49 25.77 20.53
C LEU A 322 0.88 26.45 20.43
N SER A 323 0.97 27.65 19.83
CA SER A 323 2.22 28.39 19.62
C SER A 323 3.34 27.55 18.94
N ILE A 324 2.97 26.76 17.92
CA ILE A 324 3.88 25.96 17.09
C ILE A 324 3.66 26.26 15.60
N ASP A 325 4.71 26.15 14.79
CA ASP A 325 4.59 26.41 13.36
C ASP A 325 3.83 25.26 12.63
N ARG A 326 3.30 25.57 11.44
CA ARG A 326 2.49 24.62 10.66
C ARG A 326 3.24 23.35 10.27
N ARG A 327 4.56 23.41 10.03
CA ARG A 327 5.36 22.23 9.68
C ARG A 327 5.53 21.32 10.90
N THR A 328 5.68 21.90 12.09
CA THR A 328 5.68 21.15 13.35
C THR A 328 4.32 20.49 13.62
N VAL A 329 3.20 21.19 13.40
CA VAL A 329 1.85 20.59 13.48
C VAL A 329 1.75 19.36 12.56
N ASP A 330 2.16 19.49 11.29
CA ASP A 330 2.12 18.39 10.33
C ASP A 330 3.03 17.21 10.74
N SER A 331 4.24 17.49 11.19
CA SER A 331 5.16 16.45 11.71
C SER A 331 4.56 15.73 12.92
N TYR A 332 3.91 16.45 13.84
CA TYR A 332 3.29 15.83 15.01
C TYR A 332 2.06 15.02 14.64
N ILE A 333 1.22 15.47 13.71
CA ILE A 333 0.11 14.65 13.19
C ILE A 333 0.64 13.35 12.59
N ASN A 334 1.66 13.42 11.72
CA ASN A 334 2.32 12.23 11.18
C ASN A 334 2.78 11.27 12.29
N ALA A 335 3.37 11.82 13.35
CA ALA A 335 3.86 11.05 14.48
C ALA A 335 2.75 10.42 15.34
N LEU A 336 1.57 11.06 15.44
CA LEU A 336 0.39 10.55 16.13
C LEU A 336 -0.33 9.47 15.31
N GLU A 337 -0.42 9.63 13.99
CA GLU A 337 -0.99 8.63 13.07
C GLU A 337 -0.14 7.36 13.03
N LYS A 338 1.19 7.49 12.92
CA LYS A 338 2.13 6.35 12.99
C LYS A 338 2.08 5.58 14.32
N ARG A 339 1.49 6.17 15.35
CA ARG A 339 1.28 5.57 16.68
C ARG A 339 -0.16 5.09 16.90
N PHE A 340 -1.00 5.13 15.86
CA PHE A 340 -2.40 4.70 15.91
C PHE A 340 -3.18 5.38 17.03
N LEU A 341 -2.96 6.70 17.23
CA LEU A 341 -3.73 7.52 18.19
C LEU A 341 -4.88 8.27 17.52
N VAL A 342 -4.67 8.67 16.27
CA VAL A 342 -5.65 9.34 15.41
C VAL A 342 -5.49 8.83 13.98
N TYR A 343 -6.49 9.06 13.15
CA TYR A 343 -6.41 8.82 11.71
C TYR A 343 -7.16 9.91 10.94
N GLU A 344 -6.74 10.16 9.71
CA GLU A 344 -7.44 11.05 8.78
C GLU A 344 -8.37 10.29 7.83
N VAL A 345 -9.52 10.90 7.52
CA VAL A 345 -10.40 10.50 6.42
C VAL A 345 -10.40 11.64 5.40
N PRO A 346 -9.95 11.41 4.16
CA PRO A 346 -9.86 12.45 3.14
C PRO A 346 -11.25 12.80 2.56
N ASN A 347 -11.36 14.01 2.01
CA ASN A 347 -12.52 14.41 1.21
C ASN A 347 -12.51 13.69 -0.16
N PHE A 348 -13.66 13.16 -0.59
CA PHE A 348 -13.88 12.36 -1.79
C PHE A 348 -13.38 13.03 -3.09
N HIS A 349 -13.50 14.36 -3.19
CA HIS A 349 -12.88 15.13 -4.27
C HIS A 349 -12.15 16.39 -3.78
N ARG A 350 -10.92 16.60 -4.28
CA ARG A 350 -10.06 17.74 -3.95
C ARG A 350 -10.16 18.86 -4.98
N PRO A 351 -10.11 20.13 -4.57
CA PRO A 351 -9.67 21.20 -5.44
C PRO A 351 -8.19 20.98 -5.79
N SER A 352 -7.82 21.10 -7.07
CA SER A 352 -6.49 20.85 -7.66
C SER A 352 -5.29 21.63 -7.08
N LYS A 353 -5.50 22.46 -6.04
CA LYS A 353 -4.51 23.38 -5.46
C LYS A 353 -4.29 23.21 -3.95
N ARG A 354 -4.80 22.15 -3.32
CA ARG A 354 -4.76 21.95 -1.86
C ARG A 354 -3.97 20.70 -1.47
N THR A 355 -3.15 20.80 -0.41
CA THR A 355 -2.45 19.65 0.20
C THR A 355 -3.45 18.60 0.68
N LEU A 356 -3.09 17.31 0.58
CA LEU A 356 -3.92 16.14 0.95
C LEU A 356 -4.71 16.34 2.25
N ARG A 357 -4.06 16.89 3.29
CA ARG A 357 -4.61 17.04 4.65
C ARG A 357 -5.49 18.25 4.91
N SER A 358 -5.54 19.24 4.00
CA SER A 358 -6.16 20.54 4.30
C SER A 358 -7.68 20.55 4.41
N SER A 359 -8.32 19.43 4.06
CA SER A 359 -9.77 19.22 4.14
C SER A 359 -10.09 17.80 4.60
N ALA A 360 -9.20 17.15 5.34
CA ALA A 360 -9.45 15.82 5.88
C ALA A 360 -10.09 15.94 7.26
N LYS A 361 -11.01 15.05 7.59
CA LYS A 361 -11.56 14.89 8.94
C LYS A 361 -10.62 14.03 9.77
N PHE A 362 -10.35 14.43 11.00
CA PHE A 362 -9.57 13.65 11.96
C PHE A 362 -10.47 12.92 12.94
N PHE A 363 -10.11 11.69 13.24
CA PHE A 363 -10.85 10.82 14.14
C PHE A 363 -9.93 10.18 15.17
N PRO A 364 -10.42 9.91 16.38
CA PRO A 364 -9.68 9.14 17.37
C PRO A 364 -9.55 7.69 16.90
N ALA A 365 -8.39 7.07 17.11
CA ALA A 365 -8.23 5.64 16.87
C ALA A 365 -9.18 4.80 17.75
N ASP A 366 -9.52 5.31 18.94
CA ASP A 366 -10.54 4.73 19.79
C ASP A 366 -11.35 5.81 20.53
N LEU A 367 -12.66 5.62 20.62
CA LEU A 367 -13.60 6.58 21.23
C LEU A 367 -13.27 6.92 22.68
N ALA A 368 -12.72 5.97 23.44
CA ALA A 368 -12.38 6.19 24.84
C ALA A 368 -11.35 7.32 25.00
N LEU A 369 -10.48 7.54 23.99
CA LEU A 369 -9.49 8.60 24.00
C LEU A 369 -10.15 9.98 23.96
N SER A 370 -11.04 10.22 23.00
CA SER A 370 -11.79 11.47 22.89
C SER A 370 -12.70 11.70 24.09
N THR A 371 -13.42 10.66 24.53
CA THR A 371 -14.28 10.75 25.72
C THR A 371 -13.49 11.12 26.96
N HIS A 372 -12.32 10.51 27.17
CA HIS A 372 -11.44 10.85 28.29
C HIS A 372 -10.98 12.30 28.22
N VAL A 373 -10.46 12.78 27.07
CA VAL A 373 -9.98 14.16 26.93
C VAL A 373 -11.11 15.17 27.12
N ILE A 374 -12.28 14.94 26.50
CA ILE A 374 -13.45 15.83 26.63
C ILE A 374 -13.89 15.93 28.09
N THR A 375 -14.02 14.79 28.78
CA THR A 375 -14.52 14.76 30.17
C THR A 375 -13.49 15.20 31.22
N SER A 376 -12.20 15.17 30.90
CA SER A 376 -11.13 15.56 31.82
C SER A 376 -10.61 16.98 31.62
N GLN A 377 -10.72 17.54 30.42
CA GLN A 377 -10.10 18.82 30.04
C GLN A 377 -11.09 19.87 29.51
N SER A 378 -12.39 19.60 29.53
CA SER A 378 -13.40 20.58 29.14
C SER A 378 -14.55 20.64 30.14
N ASP A 379 -15.19 21.81 30.25
CA ASP A 379 -16.46 21.96 30.97
C ASP A 379 -17.63 21.28 30.24
N LYS A 380 -17.37 20.74 29.05
CA LYS A 380 -18.38 20.09 28.23
C LYS A 380 -18.62 18.67 28.71
N ARG A 381 -19.89 18.28 28.65
CA ARG A 381 -20.39 16.99 29.10
C ARG A 381 -20.73 16.13 27.88
N LEU A 382 -20.70 14.81 28.05
CA LEU A 382 -21.10 13.86 26.99
C LEU A 382 -22.58 13.98 26.57
N ASP A 383 -23.39 14.67 27.39
CA ASP A 383 -24.78 14.95 27.06
C ASP A 383 -24.96 16.13 26.09
N ASP A 384 -23.92 16.92 25.81
CA ASP A 384 -23.91 17.94 24.76
C ASP A 384 -24.19 17.33 23.37
N SER A 385 -25.13 17.91 22.63
CA SER A 385 -25.60 17.35 21.36
C SER A 385 -24.55 17.38 20.25
N ASP A 386 -23.68 18.39 20.21
CA ASP A 386 -22.60 18.52 19.23
C ASP A 386 -21.51 17.48 19.49
N ILE A 387 -21.09 17.33 20.76
CA ILE A 387 -20.14 16.28 21.16
C ILE A 387 -20.70 14.90 20.86
N ARG A 388 -21.95 14.64 21.25
CA ARG A 388 -22.59 13.35 21.02
C ARG A 388 -22.69 13.04 19.54
N GLY A 389 -23.05 14.02 18.71
CA GLY A 389 -23.06 13.90 17.25
C GLY A 389 -21.72 13.45 16.71
N ARG A 390 -20.64 14.18 17.06
CA ARG A 390 -19.28 13.87 16.61
C ARG A 390 -18.74 12.51 17.10
N LEU A 391 -19.04 12.14 18.35
CA LEU A 391 -18.67 10.81 18.88
C LEU A 391 -19.45 9.68 18.21
N THR A 392 -20.71 9.93 17.81
CA THR A 392 -21.51 8.97 17.04
C THR A 392 -20.92 8.78 15.66
N GLU A 393 -20.54 9.86 14.97
CA GLU A 393 -19.85 9.81 13.68
C GLU A 393 -18.53 9.04 13.78
N ALA A 394 -17.70 9.38 14.77
CA ALA A 394 -16.45 8.67 15.03
C ALA A 394 -16.65 7.18 15.33
N HIS A 395 -17.76 6.80 15.97
CA HIS A 395 -18.08 5.40 16.23
C HIS A 395 -18.36 4.66 14.93
N VAL A 396 -19.21 5.22 14.06
CA VAL A 396 -19.52 4.62 12.75
C VAL A 396 -18.24 4.47 11.92
N VAL A 397 -17.37 5.48 11.89
CA VAL A 397 -16.11 5.42 11.15
C VAL A 397 -15.17 4.36 11.71
N GLN A 398 -15.07 4.22 13.04
CA GLN A 398 -14.31 3.15 13.67
C GLN A 398 -14.84 1.77 13.25
N GLN A 399 -16.16 1.59 13.17
CA GLN A 399 -16.75 0.33 12.68
C GLN A 399 -16.36 0.08 11.22
N MET A 400 -16.57 1.06 10.33
CA MET A 400 -16.26 0.90 8.90
C MET A 400 -14.78 0.59 8.67
N ARG A 401 -13.86 1.24 9.38
CA ARG A 401 -12.43 0.95 9.28
C ARG A 401 -12.07 -0.46 9.70
N ALA A 402 -12.65 -0.94 10.82
CA ALA A 402 -12.45 -2.30 11.26
C ALA A 402 -12.94 -3.26 10.16
N HIS A 403 -14.21 -3.14 9.76
CA HIS A 403 -14.82 -4.00 8.75
C HIS A 403 -14.10 -3.97 7.40
N ALA A 404 -13.53 -2.83 6.98
CA ALA A 404 -12.76 -2.72 5.75
C ALA A 404 -11.51 -3.62 5.75
N GLY A 405 -10.98 -3.96 6.93
CA GLY A 405 -9.83 -4.84 7.07
C GLY A 405 -10.10 -6.31 6.73
N TRP A 406 -11.36 -6.74 6.72
CA TRP A 406 -11.76 -8.12 6.39
C TRP A 406 -12.94 -8.22 5.41
N SER A 407 -13.34 -7.10 4.82
CA SER A 407 -14.36 -7.08 3.78
C SER A 407 -13.83 -7.78 2.53
N GLU A 408 -14.70 -8.53 1.85
CA GLU A 408 -14.36 -9.08 0.53
C GLU A 408 -14.24 -7.97 -0.53
N LEU A 409 -15.01 -6.90 -0.37
CA LEU A 409 -14.87 -5.71 -1.20
C LEU A 409 -13.71 -4.84 -0.71
N GLU A 410 -12.71 -4.65 -1.57
CA GLU A 410 -11.75 -3.57 -1.38
C GLU A 410 -12.44 -2.21 -1.52
N VAL A 411 -12.51 -1.46 -0.42
CA VAL A 411 -13.16 -0.14 -0.38
C VAL A 411 -12.22 0.95 0.14
N ASP A 412 -12.28 2.11 -0.52
CA ASP A 412 -11.72 3.35 0.00
C ASP A 412 -12.77 4.09 0.85
N ILE A 413 -12.33 4.68 1.96
CA ILE A 413 -13.20 5.46 2.88
C ILE A 413 -12.88 6.96 2.75
N PHE A 414 -13.91 7.74 2.43
CA PHE A 414 -13.85 9.19 2.33
C PHE A 414 -14.92 9.85 3.19
N HIS A 415 -14.88 11.17 3.34
CA HIS A 415 -16.07 11.98 3.59
C HIS A 415 -16.36 12.83 2.35
N TRP A 416 -17.53 13.45 2.25
CA TRP A 416 -17.80 14.37 1.15
C TRP A 416 -18.35 15.69 1.64
N ARG A 417 -17.83 16.79 1.10
CA ARG A 417 -18.35 18.13 1.38
C ARG A 417 -18.35 19.01 0.14
N GLN A 418 -19.48 19.64 -0.14
CA GLN A 418 -19.63 20.55 -1.26
C GLN A 418 -19.06 21.94 -0.91
N SER A 419 -18.06 22.40 -1.66
CA SER A 419 -17.40 23.71 -1.43
C SER A 419 -18.14 24.91 -2.08
N ILE A 420 -19.48 24.87 -2.16
CA ILE A 420 -20.28 25.94 -2.78
C ILE A 420 -20.98 26.77 -1.70
N LYS A 421 -20.65 28.07 -1.63
CA LYS A 421 -21.09 29.02 -0.59
C LYS A 421 -22.62 29.12 -0.37
N GLN A 422 -23.43 28.69 -1.33
CA GLN A 422 -24.89 28.92 -1.31
C GLN A 422 -25.71 27.70 -0.87
N LYS A 423 -25.16 26.48 -0.97
CA LYS A 423 -25.80 25.24 -0.49
C LYS A 423 -24.73 24.29 0.04
N PRO A 424 -24.25 24.45 1.28
CA PRO A 424 -23.39 23.45 1.89
C PRO A 424 -24.21 22.16 2.06
N ALA A 425 -23.71 21.09 1.46
CA ALA A 425 -24.12 19.72 1.67
C ALA A 425 -22.87 18.91 2.04
N GLU A 426 -23.08 17.94 2.92
CA GLU A 426 -22.04 17.11 3.49
C GLU A 426 -22.59 15.69 3.62
N VAL A 427 -21.73 14.71 3.42
CA VAL A 427 -21.97 13.31 3.72
C VAL A 427 -20.81 12.86 4.61
N ASP A 428 -21.13 12.30 5.77
CA ASP A 428 -20.16 11.98 6.81
C ASP A 428 -19.16 10.91 6.37
N LEU A 429 -19.63 9.87 5.66
CA LEU A 429 -18.78 8.86 5.04
C LEU A 429 -19.23 8.51 3.61
N VAL A 430 -18.27 8.28 2.73
CA VAL A 430 -18.47 7.74 1.38
C VAL A 430 -17.55 6.54 1.22
N LEU A 431 -18.11 5.38 0.95
CA LEU A 431 -17.37 4.17 0.59
C LEU A 431 -17.34 4.07 -0.93
N ARG A 432 -16.17 3.80 -1.50
CA ARG A 432 -16.00 3.53 -2.93
C ARG A 432 -15.32 2.19 -3.12
N ASP A 433 -15.97 1.28 -3.83
CA ASP A 433 -15.35 -0.01 -4.19
C ASP A 433 -14.49 0.11 -5.46
N ARG A 434 -13.81 -0.99 -5.82
CA ARG A 434 -13.00 -1.06 -7.05
C ARG A 434 -13.78 -0.85 -8.36
N GLN A 435 -15.07 -1.12 -8.35
CA GLN A 435 -15.94 -0.91 -9.52
C GLN A 435 -16.39 0.55 -9.65
N GLY A 436 -16.05 1.41 -8.69
CA GLY A 436 -16.46 2.81 -8.65
C GLY A 436 -17.80 3.06 -7.97
N ARG A 437 -18.49 2.01 -7.49
CA ARG A 437 -19.79 2.13 -6.82
C ARG A 437 -19.65 2.89 -5.52
N LEU A 438 -20.57 3.82 -5.28
CA LEU A 438 -20.53 4.73 -4.13
C LEU A 438 -21.66 4.43 -3.15
N VAL A 439 -21.27 4.16 -1.90
CA VAL A 439 -22.20 4.10 -0.77
C VAL A 439 -22.03 5.35 0.09
N ALA A 440 -23.08 6.16 0.19
CA ALA A 440 -23.10 7.38 1.00
C ALA A 440 -23.73 7.12 2.38
N ILE A 441 -23.05 7.51 3.45
CA ILE A 441 -23.50 7.28 4.83
C ILE A 441 -23.56 8.63 5.56
N GLU A 442 -24.75 8.95 6.07
CA GLU A 442 -25.00 10.08 6.96
C GLU A 442 -25.21 9.57 8.37
N VAL A 443 -24.62 10.23 9.37
CA VAL A 443 -24.74 9.84 10.78
C VAL A 443 -25.52 10.88 11.57
N LYS A 444 -26.46 10.44 12.40
CA LYS A 444 -27.24 11.30 13.30
C LYS A 444 -27.38 10.68 14.69
N SER A 445 -27.02 11.44 15.72
CA SER A 445 -27.24 11.05 17.12
C SER A 445 -28.71 11.10 17.56
N SER A 446 -29.60 11.64 16.73
CA SER A 446 -31.04 11.74 17.02
C SER A 446 -31.73 10.38 16.96
N THR A 447 -32.73 10.19 17.82
CA THR A 447 -33.63 9.03 17.79
C THR A 447 -34.83 9.19 16.87
N ARG A 448 -34.98 10.36 16.22
CA ARG A 448 -36.11 10.68 15.34
C ARG A 448 -35.63 10.96 13.93
N PHE A 449 -36.26 10.32 12.96
CA PHE A 449 -36.06 10.62 11.55
C PHE A 449 -36.59 12.03 11.19
N LYS A 450 -35.86 12.74 10.34
CA LYS A 450 -36.29 13.98 9.68
C LYS A 450 -35.83 13.95 8.23
N ALA A 451 -36.67 14.39 7.30
CA ALA A 451 -36.33 14.42 5.87
C ALA A 451 -35.06 15.24 5.57
N ASP A 452 -34.81 16.30 6.34
CA ASP A 452 -33.62 17.14 6.21
C ASP A 452 -32.31 16.41 6.50
N HIS A 453 -32.34 15.29 7.24
CA HIS A 453 -31.15 14.47 7.46
C HIS A 453 -30.62 13.86 6.17
N LEU A 454 -31.43 13.74 5.12
CA LEU A 454 -31.02 13.16 3.83
C LEU A 454 -30.52 14.21 2.84
N LYS A 455 -30.42 15.49 3.24
CA LYS A 455 -29.97 16.57 2.34
C LYS A 455 -28.59 16.27 1.76
N GLY A 456 -27.68 15.75 2.58
CA GLY A 456 -26.33 15.33 2.19
C GLY A 456 -26.34 14.26 1.12
N ILE A 457 -26.93 13.12 1.45
CA ILE A 457 -27.05 11.94 0.57
C ILE A 457 -27.71 12.31 -0.77
N ARG A 458 -28.81 13.08 -0.74
CA ARG A 458 -29.50 13.51 -1.96
C ARG A 458 -28.63 14.41 -2.84
N ALA A 459 -27.96 15.39 -2.24
CA ALA A 459 -27.05 16.26 -2.99
C ALA A 459 -25.85 15.49 -3.55
N PHE A 460 -25.38 14.47 -2.85
CA PHE A 460 -24.32 13.59 -3.33
C PHE A 460 -24.78 12.72 -4.50
N LYS A 461 -25.95 12.07 -4.38
CA LYS A 461 -26.59 11.32 -5.48
C LYS A 461 -26.82 12.17 -6.72
N GLU A 462 -27.26 13.43 -6.56
CA GLU A 462 -27.45 14.36 -7.67
C GLU A 462 -26.14 14.69 -8.41
N LEU A 463 -24.99 14.64 -7.74
CA LEU A 463 -23.68 14.94 -8.34
C LEU A 463 -22.98 13.73 -8.93
N TYR A 464 -23.25 12.52 -8.41
CA TYR A 464 -22.66 11.27 -8.87
C TYR A 464 -23.76 10.25 -9.22
N PRO A 465 -24.70 10.57 -10.13
CA PRO A 465 -25.87 9.73 -10.38
C PRO A 465 -25.51 8.35 -10.94
N ASP A 466 -24.45 8.27 -11.76
CA ASP A 466 -24.04 7.02 -12.43
C ASP A 466 -23.28 6.08 -11.49
N ASP A 467 -22.54 6.65 -10.52
CA ASP A 467 -21.71 5.89 -9.56
C ASP A 467 -22.46 5.63 -8.24
N PHE A 468 -23.51 6.40 -7.93
CA PHE A 468 -24.27 6.26 -6.69
C PHE A 468 -24.98 4.91 -6.63
N HIS A 469 -24.53 4.07 -5.71
CA HIS A 469 -25.11 2.75 -5.49
C HIS A 469 -26.21 2.80 -4.44
N ARG A 470 -25.89 3.27 -3.22
CA ARG A 470 -26.83 3.28 -2.08
C ARG A 470 -26.55 4.40 -1.08
N GLY A 471 -27.58 4.80 -0.34
CA GLY A 471 -27.50 5.76 0.76
C GLY A 471 -28.00 5.20 2.08
N PHE A 472 -27.28 5.43 3.17
CA PHE A 472 -27.66 5.01 4.52
C PHE A 472 -27.65 6.17 5.50
N LEU A 473 -28.78 6.43 6.16
CA LEU A 473 -28.86 7.27 7.34
C LEU A 473 -28.73 6.39 8.58
N VAL A 474 -27.57 6.40 9.23
CA VAL A 474 -27.31 5.66 10.46
C VAL A 474 -27.66 6.53 11.66
N SER A 475 -28.55 6.04 12.53
CA SER A 475 -29.00 6.81 13.69
C SER A 475 -29.47 5.94 14.85
N HIS A 476 -29.86 6.56 15.97
CA HIS A 476 -30.50 5.84 17.08
C HIS A 476 -32.02 5.73 16.92
N ASN A 477 -32.53 5.84 15.69
CA ASN A 477 -33.91 5.51 15.39
C ASN A 477 -34.08 3.99 15.54
N PRO A 478 -35.03 3.49 16.37
CA PRO A 478 -35.22 2.05 16.55
C PRO A 478 -35.81 1.33 15.33
N GLU A 479 -36.31 2.07 14.34
CA GLU A 479 -36.97 1.51 13.16
C GLU A 479 -36.09 1.66 11.91
N VAL A 480 -36.01 0.58 11.12
CA VAL A 480 -35.52 0.65 9.74
C VAL A 480 -36.59 1.29 8.88
N MET A 481 -36.16 2.17 7.98
CA MET A 481 -37.05 2.83 7.03
C MET A 481 -36.40 2.84 5.65
N ARG A 482 -37.05 2.21 4.67
CA ARG A 482 -36.74 2.43 3.26
C ARG A 482 -37.30 3.78 2.83
N VAL A 483 -36.44 4.75 2.54
CA VAL A 483 -36.84 6.13 2.19
C VAL A 483 -37.01 6.29 0.67
N SER A 484 -36.19 5.60 -0.11
CA SER A 484 -36.34 5.42 -1.57
C SER A 484 -35.84 4.03 -1.97
N GLU A 485 -35.87 3.71 -3.26
CA GLU A 485 -35.38 2.41 -3.78
C GLU A 485 -33.93 2.10 -3.34
N ASP A 486 -33.12 3.14 -3.18
CA ASP A 486 -31.67 3.10 -2.96
C ASP A 486 -31.22 3.84 -1.68
N ILE A 487 -32.16 4.31 -0.83
CA ILE A 487 -31.83 5.01 0.43
C ILE A 487 -32.59 4.40 1.60
N TRP A 488 -31.86 4.04 2.65
CA TRP A 488 -32.39 3.52 3.91
C TRP A 488 -32.00 4.39 5.10
N ALA A 489 -32.86 4.46 6.11
CA ALA A 489 -32.47 4.85 7.45
C ALA A 489 -32.42 3.59 8.32
N ILE A 490 -31.29 3.37 9.00
CA ILE A 490 -31.06 2.17 9.80
C ILE A 490 -30.68 2.53 11.25
N PRO A 491 -31.06 1.70 12.23
CA PRO A 491 -30.54 1.78 13.59
C PRO A 491 -29.03 1.55 13.61
N ILE A 492 -28.30 2.25 14.47
CA ILE A 492 -26.85 2.10 14.62
C ILE A 492 -26.45 0.67 15.06
N GLU A 493 -27.38 -0.04 15.70
CA GLU A 493 -27.21 -1.41 16.16
C GLU A 493 -26.99 -2.40 15.00
N TYR A 494 -27.36 -2.01 13.76
CA TYR A 494 -27.17 -2.82 12.55
C TYR A 494 -25.70 -2.99 12.18
N LEU A 495 -24.82 -2.12 12.72
CA LEU A 495 -23.38 -2.25 12.57
C LEU A 495 -22.80 -3.50 13.26
N GLY A 496 -23.51 -4.05 14.25
CA GLY A 496 -23.05 -5.19 15.05
C GLY A 496 -23.84 -6.49 14.86
N SER A 497 -24.78 -6.55 13.90
CA SER A 497 -25.71 -7.67 13.77
C SER A 497 -25.92 -8.13 12.32
N ARG A 498 -25.40 -9.30 11.96
CA ARG A 498 -25.58 -9.91 10.64
C ARG A 498 -27.04 -10.22 10.32
N ASP A 499 -27.79 -10.73 11.30
CA ASP A 499 -29.20 -11.12 11.15
C ASP A 499 -30.13 -9.93 10.83
N SER A 500 -29.61 -8.70 10.91
CA SER A 500 -30.29 -7.46 10.54
C SER A 500 -30.21 -7.15 9.05
N TRP A 501 -29.63 -8.04 8.24
CA TRP A 501 -29.45 -7.88 6.79
C TRP A 501 -30.02 -9.09 6.04
N GLU A 502 -30.87 -8.84 5.05
CA GLU A 502 -31.48 -9.87 4.19
C GLU A 502 -30.62 -10.09 2.94
N GLY A 503 -30.04 -11.29 2.81
CA GLY A 503 -29.27 -11.72 1.66
C GLY A 503 -28.67 -13.12 1.83
N ASP A 504 -28.83 -13.98 0.81
CA ASP A 504 -28.23 -15.32 0.73
C ASP A 504 -26.73 -15.21 0.50
N PHE A 505 -25.97 -15.14 1.58
CA PHE A 505 -24.55 -15.48 1.55
C PHE A 505 -24.21 -16.23 2.83
N ALA A 506 -24.35 -17.56 2.75
CA ALA A 506 -23.56 -18.44 3.58
C ALA A 506 -22.13 -18.30 3.09
N LEU A 507 -21.21 -17.88 3.95
CA LEU A 507 -19.78 -17.98 3.67
C LEU A 507 -19.50 -19.40 3.15
N GLN A 508 -18.98 -19.50 1.93
CA GLN A 508 -18.38 -20.73 1.48
C GLN A 508 -17.13 -20.94 2.35
N ILE A 509 -17.33 -21.69 3.43
CA ILE A 509 -16.26 -22.19 4.28
C ILE A 509 -15.44 -23.13 3.38
N PRO A 510 -14.13 -22.88 3.16
CA PRO A 510 -13.26 -23.92 2.63
C PRO A 510 -13.39 -25.12 3.58
N PRO A 511 -13.66 -26.34 3.09
CA PRO A 511 -13.94 -27.48 3.95
C PRO A 511 -12.85 -27.60 5.01
N GLN A 512 -13.28 -27.66 6.27
CA GLN A 512 -12.40 -27.91 7.40
C GLN A 512 -11.56 -29.14 7.08
N ILE A 513 -10.23 -28.99 7.11
CA ILE A 513 -9.30 -30.11 7.18
C ILE A 513 -9.58 -30.78 8.53
N ALA A 514 -10.50 -31.73 8.50
CA ALA A 514 -10.72 -32.67 9.59
C ALA A 514 -9.57 -33.67 9.56
N ASP A 515 -8.87 -33.73 10.69
CA ASP A 515 -8.06 -34.82 11.21
C ASP A 515 -7.62 -35.92 10.22
N GLY A 516 -6.32 -35.93 9.94
CA GLY A 516 -5.45 -37.11 9.97
C GLY A 516 -5.92 -38.41 9.29
N GLU A 517 -5.10 -38.84 8.34
CA GLU A 517 -5.07 -40.17 7.72
C GLU A 517 -6.06 -40.37 6.56
N GLU A 518 -5.71 -39.82 5.39
CA GLU A 518 -5.89 -40.40 4.04
C GLU A 518 -5.54 -39.31 3.00
N ALA A 519 -4.26 -38.97 2.88
CA ALA A 519 -3.77 -38.03 1.87
C ALA A 519 -2.48 -38.56 1.25
N GLN A 520 -2.58 -39.69 0.55
CA GLN A 520 -1.52 -40.17 -0.33
C GLN A 520 -2.01 -40.63 -1.72
N ASP A 521 -3.32 -40.77 -1.96
CA ASP A 521 -3.82 -41.35 -3.22
C ASP A 521 -4.72 -40.41 -4.07
N GLU A 522 -4.87 -39.12 -3.74
CA GLU A 522 -5.69 -38.17 -4.52
C GLU A 522 -4.92 -36.97 -5.15
N ILE A 523 -3.59 -37.02 -5.24
CA ILE A 523 -2.78 -35.97 -5.93
C ILE A 523 -2.43 -36.35 -7.38
N GLU A 524 -3.22 -37.20 -8.05
CA GLU A 524 -2.89 -37.64 -9.43
C GLU A 524 -3.99 -37.39 -10.49
N MET A 525 -5.07 -36.65 -10.19
CA MET A 525 -6.14 -36.39 -11.19
C MET A 525 -6.74 -34.98 -11.20
N LEU A 526 -5.97 -33.95 -10.89
CA LEU A 526 -6.32 -32.56 -11.25
C LEU A 526 -5.11 -31.87 -11.88
N GLY A 527 -4.69 -32.41 -13.02
CA GLY A 527 -3.96 -31.65 -14.03
C GLY A 527 -4.94 -30.95 -14.96
N GLU A 528 -4.52 -29.78 -15.44
CA GLU A 528 -5.04 -29.06 -16.61
C GLU A 528 -6.36 -28.28 -16.42
N ASP A 529 -6.21 -27.02 -15.98
CA ASP A 529 -6.68 -25.86 -16.73
C ASP A 529 -5.91 -24.61 -16.21
N MET A 530 -4.78 -24.33 -16.86
CA MET A 530 -3.99 -23.10 -16.71
C MET A 530 -3.96 -22.44 -18.09
N SER A 531 -4.25 -21.14 -18.19
CA SER A 531 -4.09 -20.38 -19.44
C SER A 531 -2.60 -20.38 -19.85
N ASP A 532 -2.28 -20.93 -21.01
CA ASP A 532 -0.89 -21.08 -21.50
C ASP A 532 -0.32 -19.80 -22.16
N THR A 533 -1.09 -18.72 -22.31
CA THR A 533 -0.66 -17.51 -23.06
C THR A 533 -0.81 -16.22 -22.24
N GLN A 534 0.23 -15.38 -22.24
CA GLN A 534 0.29 -14.13 -21.49
C GLN A 534 0.43 -12.93 -22.43
N ILE A 535 -0.38 -11.88 -22.27
CA ILE A 535 -0.23 -10.61 -23.00
C ILE A 535 0.22 -9.51 -22.04
N PHE A 536 1.36 -8.91 -22.32
CA PHE A 536 1.86 -7.73 -21.61
C PHE A 536 1.48 -6.43 -22.33
N MET A 537 0.68 -5.59 -21.67
CA MET A 537 0.19 -4.32 -22.17
C MET A 537 0.98 -3.14 -21.58
N SER A 538 1.79 -2.47 -22.41
CA SER A 538 2.58 -1.29 -22.04
C SER A 538 1.92 0.00 -22.53
N TYR A 539 1.74 0.99 -21.64
CA TYR A 539 1.08 2.26 -21.96
C TYR A 539 1.48 3.35 -20.96
N THR A 540 1.15 4.63 -21.23
CA THR A 540 1.39 5.69 -20.23
C THR A 540 0.18 5.92 -19.33
N HIS A 541 0.38 5.88 -18.01
CA HIS A 541 -0.65 6.16 -17.01
C HIS A 541 -1.38 7.49 -17.26
N GLN A 542 -0.64 8.53 -17.67
CA GLN A 542 -1.20 9.86 -17.91
C GLN A 542 -2.16 9.91 -19.11
N ASP A 543 -2.05 8.96 -20.05
CA ASP A 543 -2.99 8.85 -21.16
C ASP A 543 -4.20 7.98 -20.82
N ALA A 544 -4.01 6.94 -20.00
CA ALA A 544 -5.10 6.10 -19.48
C ALA A 544 -6.06 6.87 -18.56
N ASP A 545 -5.54 7.77 -17.72
CA ASP A 545 -6.36 8.57 -16.79
C ASP A 545 -6.91 9.87 -17.44
N SER A 546 -6.74 10.04 -18.76
CA SER A 546 -7.14 11.26 -19.45
C SER A 546 -8.57 11.20 -19.99
N VAL A 547 -9.41 12.19 -19.64
CA VAL A 547 -10.81 12.33 -20.10
C VAL A 547 -10.92 12.44 -21.63
N VAL A 548 -9.85 12.87 -22.30
CA VAL A 548 -9.80 13.05 -23.75
C VAL A 548 -9.31 11.77 -24.47
N GLY A 549 -8.82 10.78 -23.74
CA GLY A 549 -7.98 9.70 -24.26
C GLY A 549 -8.67 8.40 -24.63
N GLY A 550 -9.93 8.17 -24.27
CA GLY A 550 -10.55 6.83 -24.34
C GLY A 550 -9.90 5.83 -23.37
N ASP A 551 -10.61 4.76 -23.00
CA ASP A 551 -10.10 3.80 -22.01
C ASP A 551 -9.26 2.69 -22.67
N MET A 552 -7.94 2.90 -22.73
CA MET A 552 -6.99 1.92 -23.25
C MET A 552 -7.04 0.59 -22.50
N ARG A 553 -7.20 0.62 -21.16
CA ARG A 553 -7.20 -0.59 -20.33
C ARG A 553 -8.42 -1.43 -20.63
N GLN A 554 -9.58 -0.78 -20.76
CA GLN A 554 -10.80 -1.47 -21.14
C GLN A 554 -10.71 -1.99 -22.57
N PHE A 555 -10.10 -1.25 -23.51
CA PHE A 555 -9.89 -1.74 -24.88
C PHE A 555 -9.03 -3.01 -24.92
N GLY A 556 -7.96 -3.10 -24.13
CA GLY A 556 -7.17 -4.35 -24.03
C GLY A 556 -7.94 -5.50 -23.40
N ARG A 557 -8.75 -5.24 -22.36
CA ARG A 557 -9.63 -6.27 -21.77
C ARG A 557 -10.66 -6.78 -22.77
N ASP A 558 -11.26 -5.88 -23.55
CA ASP A 558 -12.22 -6.25 -24.59
C ASP A 558 -11.56 -7.14 -25.67
N ILE A 559 -10.27 -6.92 -26.00
CA ILE A 559 -9.50 -7.81 -26.91
C ILE A 559 -9.24 -9.18 -26.28
N ALA A 560 -8.86 -9.24 -25.00
CA ALA A 560 -8.64 -10.51 -24.30
C ALA A 560 -9.93 -11.35 -24.18
N GLU A 561 -11.05 -10.71 -23.86
CA GLU A 561 -12.37 -11.36 -23.84
C GLU A 561 -12.80 -11.83 -25.25
N ALA A 562 -12.46 -11.07 -26.29
CA ALA A 562 -12.69 -11.50 -27.67
C ALA A 562 -11.83 -12.71 -28.07
N LEU A 563 -10.58 -12.79 -27.60
CA LEU A 563 -9.71 -13.97 -27.80
C LEU A 563 -10.32 -15.24 -27.17
N GLU A 564 -10.81 -15.12 -25.95
CA GLU A 564 -11.45 -16.23 -25.23
C GLU A 564 -12.78 -16.63 -25.87
N SER A 565 -13.64 -15.65 -26.16
CA SER A 565 -14.99 -15.90 -26.68
C SER A 565 -15.04 -16.36 -28.15
N LEU A 566 -14.14 -15.86 -29.00
CA LEU A 566 -14.13 -16.20 -30.44
C LEU A 566 -13.22 -17.38 -30.78
N PHE A 567 -12.07 -17.48 -30.11
CA PHE A 567 -11.03 -18.45 -30.45
C PHE A 567 -10.80 -19.50 -29.35
N GLY A 568 -11.52 -19.40 -28.22
CA GLY A 568 -11.40 -20.36 -27.10
C GLY A 568 -10.06 -20.26 -26.37
N ARG A 569 -9.30 -19.18 -26.56
CA ARG A 569 -7.99 -18.98 -25.95
C ARG A 569 -8.12 -18.11 -24.71
N SER A 570 -7.96 -18.71 -23.54
CA SER A 570 -7.83 -17.97 -22.29
C SER A 570 -6.46 -17.30 -22.24
N VAL A 571 -6.44 -15.98 -22.07
CA VAL A 571 -5.21 -15.18 -22.08
C VAL A 571 -5.17 -14.29 -20.85
N ASP A 572 -4.05 -14.36 -20.14
CA ASP A 572 -3.81 -13.50 -18.99
C ASP A 572 -3.30 -12.13 -19.48
N LEU A 573 -4.12 -11.09 -19.33
CA LEU A 573 -3.75 -9.71 -19.68
C LEU A 573 -3.08 -8.99 -18.49
N PHE A 574 -1.82 -8.63 -18.66
CA PHE A 574 -1.02 -7.88 -17.69
C PHE A 574 -0.95 -6.39 -18.07
N LEU A 575 -1.21 -5.50 -17.11
CA LEU A 575 -1.21 -4.05 -17.33
C LEU A 575 0.04 -3.41 -16.71
N ASP A 576 0.65 -2.44 -17.40
CA ASP A 576 1.66 -1.53 -16.81
C ASP A 576 0.99 -0.54 -15.82
N THR A 577 0.47 -1.08 -14.71
CA THR A 577 -0.07 -0.33 -13.57
C THR A 577 0.37 -0.83 -12.20
N ASP A 578 1.06 -1.96 -12.14
CA ASP A 578 1.57 -2.53 -10.89
C ASP A 578 2.96 -1.96 -10.58
N LYS A 579 2.98 -0.71 -10.09
CA LYS A 579 4.16 -0.04 -9.49
C LYS A 579 5.51 -0.55 -10.00
N ALA A 580 5.85 -0.37 -11.28
CA ALA A 580 7.18 -0.67 -11.83
C ALA A 580 7.76 -2.05 -11.40
N ARG A 581 6.90 -3.05 -11.14
CA ARG A 581 7.30 -4.33 -10.51
C ARG A 581 7.47 -5.43 -11.52
N TRP A 582 6.87 -5.33 -12.68
CA TRP A 582 6.98 -6.36 -13.71
C TRP A 582 7.97 -6.03 -14.80
N GLY A 583 8.21 -4.76 -15.17
CA GLY A 583 9.29 -4.40 -16.11
C GLY A 583 10.63 -5.02 -15.70
N GLU A 584 11.13 -4.75 -14.49
CA GLU A 584 12.37 -5.37 -13.98
C GLU A 584 12.32 -6.90 -13.81
N HIS A 585 11.16 -7.50 -13.53
CA HIS A 585 11.01 -8.95 -13.39
C HIS A 585 10.74 -9.69 -14.72
N LEU A 586 10.27 -9.00 -15.75
CA LEU A 586 10.12 -9.48 -17.13
C LEU A 586 11.52 -9.57 -17.76
N TRP A 587 12.37 -8.54 -17.57
CA TRP A 587 13.74 -8.53 -18.12
C TRP A 587 14.64 -9.60 -17.51
N ASN A 588 14.56 -9.83 -16.19
CA ASN A 588 15.35 -10.89 -15.55
C ASN A 588 14.88 -12.31 -15.91
N ARG A 589 13.70 -12.43 -16.54
CA ARG A 589 13.13 -13.69 -16.99
C ARG A 589 13.14 -13.84 -18.52
N LEU A 590 13.43 -12.79 -19.28
CA LEU A 590 13.29 -12.80 -20.75
C LEU A 590 14.32 -13.67 -21.48
N ASP A 591 15.36 -14.20 -20.85
CA ASP A 591 16.18 -15.23 -21.50
C ASP A 591 15.68 -16.67 -21.20
N ALA A 592 14.85 -16.86 -20.16
CA ALA A 592 14.30 -18.17 -19.76
C ALA A 592 12.78 -18.33 -20.01
N GLU A 593 12.00 -17.25 -20.03
CA GLU A 593 10.54 -17.21 -20.17
C GLU A 593 10.06 -16.80 -21.57
N ILE A 594 10.94 -16.43 -22.52
CA ILE A 594 10.52 -16.33 -23.93
C ILE A 594 10.02 -17.68 -24.46
N GLN A 595 10.33 -18.78 -23.77
CA GLN A 595 9.76 -20.10 -24.06
C GLN A 595 8.28 -20.21 -23.68
N ARG A 596 7.76 -19.42 -22.73
CA ARG A 596 6.35 -19.38 -22.29
C ARG A 596 5.66 -18.09 -22.78
N SER A 597 5.41 -18.04 -24.09
CA SER A 597 4.29 -17.30 -24.74
C SER A 597 3.92 -15.91 -24.16
N THR A 598 4.90 -15.06 -23.84
CA THR A 598 4.63 -13.64 -23.49
C THR A 598 4.56 -12.79 -24.76
N PHE A 599 3.38 -12.25 -25.06
CA PHE A 599 3.11 -11.36 -26.20
C PHE A 599 3.07 -9.89 -25.77
N PHE A 600 3.76 -9.00 -26.46
CA PHE A 600 3.90 -7.58 -26.09
C PHE A 600 2.99 -6.65 -26.90
N MET A 601 2.16 -5.87 -26.22
CA MET A 601 1.18 -4.99 -26.84
C MET A 601 1.33 -3.54 -26.35
N PRO A 602 2.24 -2.74 -26.95
CA PRO A 602 2.46 -1.36 -26.54
C PRO A 602 1.46 -0.38 -27.18
N PHE A 603 0.87 0.51 -26.37
CA PHE A 603 -0.03 1.59 -26.82
C PHE A 603 0.75 2.87 -27.11
N ILE A 604 0.95 3.15 -28.39
CA ILE A 604 1.79 4.25 -28.86
C ILE A 604 1.00 5.57 -28.87
N THR A 605 1.51 6.54 -28.12
CA THR A 605 1.03 7.93 -28.04
C THR A 605 2.20 8.93 -28.05
N PRO A 606 1.95 10.25 -28.20
CA PRO A 606 3.00 11.25 -28.02
C PRO A 606 3.66 11.19 -26.63
N ARG A 607 2.92 10.86 -25.57
CA ARG A 607 3.50 10.76 -24.22
C ARG A 607 4.28 9.47 -24.03
N TYR A 608 3.84 8.37 -24.64
CA TYR A 608 4.58 7.10 -24.67
C TYR A 608 5.99 7.31 -25.22
N LEU A 609 6.10 7.96 -26.38
CA LEU A 609 7.40 8.23 -27.02
C LEU A 609 8.27 9.25 -26.25
N ASN A 610 7.71 10.00 -25.30
CA ASN A 610 8.45 10.94 -24.45
C ASN A 610 8.78 10.34 -23.06
N SER A 611 8.23 9.17 -22.74
CA SER A 611 8.49 8.47 -21.49
C SER A 611 9.74 7.62 -21.63
N LYS A 612 10.83 8.03 -20.95
CA LYS A 612 12.08 7.27 -20.97
C LYS A 612 11.87 5.82 -20.54
N ALA A 613 11.10 5.58 -19.48
CA ALA A 613 10.81 4.24 -18.99
C ALA A 613 10.08 3.37 -20.03
N CYS A 614 9.04 3.88 -20.70
CA CYS A 614 8.30 3.12 -21.71
C CYS A 614 9.12 2.88 -22.99
N VAL A 615 9.96 3.84 -23.37
CA VAL A 615 10.87 3.71 -24.52
C VAL A 615 11.98 2.69 -24.23
N ASP A 616 12.56 2.72 -23.03
CA ASP A 616 13.56 1.75 -22.59
C ASP A 616 12.96 0.33 -22.55
N GLU A 617 11.72 0.19 -22.10
CA GLU A 617 10.97 -1.07 -22.09
C GLU A 617 10.71 -1.61 -23.50
N PHE A 618 10.22 -0.77 -24.41
CA PHE A 618 9.98 -1.14 -25.81
C PHE A 618 11.26 -1.60 -26.50
N GLN A 619 12.39 -0.87 -26.32
CA GLN A 619 13.66 -1.23 -26.95
C GLN A 619 14.19 -2.56 -26.42
N LYS A 620 14.17 -2.78 -25.10
CA LYS A 620 14.60 -4.05 -24.52
C LYS A 620 13.77 -5.23 -25.02
N PHE A 621 12.45 -5.05 -25.23
CA PHE A 621 11.60 -6.13 -25.75
C PHE A 621 11.97 -6.46 -27.19
N LEU A 622 12.11 -5.43 -28.02
CA LEU A 622 12.46 -5.57 -29.41
C LEU A 622 13.83 -6.25 -29.56
N ASP A 623 14.82 -5.85 -28.78
CA ASP A 623 16.16 -6.45 -28.81
C ASP A 623 16.14 -7.93 -28.37
N ALA A 624 15.27 -8.30 -27.42
CA ALA A 624 15.07 -9.70 -27.03
C ALA A 624 14.35 -10.51 -28.12
N ALA A 625 13.33 -9.93 -28.76
CA ALA A 625 12.60 -10.59 -29.83
C ALA A 625 13.44 -10.75 -31.11
N GLU A 626 14.31 -9.78 -31.43
CA GLU A 626 15.27 -9.86 -32.54
C GLU A 626 16.31 -10.96 -32.30
N ARG A 627 16.81 -11.12 -31.06
CA ARG A 627 17.70 -12.24 -30.69
C ARG A 627 17.03 -13.61 -30.89
N ALA A 628 15.73 -13.70 -30.64
CA ALA A 628 14.94 -14.90 -30.84
C ALA A 628 14.45 -15.10 -32.29
N GLY A 629 14.71 -14.16 -33.20
CA GLY A 629 14.21 -14.19 -34.58
C GLY A 629 12.67 -14.14 -34.70
N ALA A 630 11.99 -13.61 -33.68
CA ALA A 630 10.54 -13.66 -33.51
C ALA A 630 9.91 -12.26 -33.37
N GLU A 631 10.57 -11.20 -33.86
CA GLU A 631 10.14 -9.80 -33.70
C GLU A 631 8.77 -9.51 -34.35
N LYS A 632 8.33 -10.33 -35.30
CA LYS A 632 7.01 -10.22 -35.94
C LYS A 632 5.91 -11.03 -35.27
N GLN A 633 6.23 -11.88 -34.30
CA GLN A 633 5.29 -12.82 -33.68
C GLN A 633 5.09 -12.55 -32.19
N LEU A 634 5.97 -11.75 -31.59
CA LEU A 634 5.96 -11.45 -30.16
C LEU A 634 5.47 -10.04 -29.82
N MET A 635 5.17 -9.19 -30.81
CA MET A 635 4.74 -7.83 -30.53
C MET A 635 3.75 -7.25 -31.53
N LEU A 636 2.78 -6.48 -31.02
CA LEU A 636 1.80 -5.74 -31.81
C LEU A 636 1.61 -4.32 -31.26
N PRO A 637 2.36 -3.34 -31.79
CA PRO A 637 2.18 -1.95 -31.38
C PRO A 637 0.84 -1.38 -31.86
N LEU A 638 0.08 -0.80 -30.93
CA LEU A 638 -1.21 -0.16 -31.19
C LEU A 638 -1.06 1.35 -31.16
N VAL A 639 -1.18 2.02 -32.32
CA VAL A 639 -1.13 3.49 -32.40
C VAL A 639 -2.47 4.05 -31.94
N TRP A 640 -2.50 4.49 -30.68
CA TRP A 640 -3.70 4.99 -30.01
C TRP A 640 -3.93 6.49 -30.22
N ILE A 641 -2.85 7.27 -30.24
CA ILE A 641 -2.87 8.69 -30.65
C ILE A 641 -1.73 8.87 -31.62
N THR A 642 -2.02 9.13 -32.89
CA THR A 642 -1.00 9.30 -33.94
C THR A 642 -0.01 10.41 -33.55
N PRO A 643 1.25 10.07 -33.23
CA PRO A 643 2.22 11.06 -32.80
C PRO A 643 2.57 12.04 -33.93
N PRO A 644 2.84 13.33 -33.65
CA PRO A 644 3.26 14.28 -34.69
C PRO A 644 4.48 13.82 -35.50
N ALA A 645 5.37 13.05 -34.86
CA ALA A 645 6.54 12.43 -35.49
C ALA A 645 6.21 11.35 -36.53
N PHE A 646 5.00 10.77 -36.51
CA PHE A 646 4.55 9.85 -37.57
C PHE A 646 4.20 10.59 -38.88
N LYS A 647 3.76 11.86 -38.78
CA LYS A 647 3.33 12.69 -39.93
C LYS A 647 4.47 13.52 -40.54
N ARG A 648 5.50 13.84 -39.77
CA ARG A 648 6.70 14.56 -40.23
C ARG A 648 7.80 13.53 -40.42
N ASN A 649 8.29 13.34 -41.65
CA ASN A 649 9.40 12.44 -41.98
C ASN A 649 10.76 13.01 -41.47
N THR A 650 10.78 13.49 -40.23
CA THR A 650 11.94 14.02 -39.53
C THR A 650 12.53 12.88 -38.71
N GLY A 651 13.60 12.26 -39.21
CA GLY A 651 14.33 11.11 -38.61
C GLY A 651 15.03 11.42 -37.29
N ASN A 652 14.33 12.04 -36.33
CA ASN A 652 14.85 12.43 -35.03
C ASN A 652 14.38 11.50 -33.89
N SER A 653 13.69 10.41 -34.18
CA SER A 653 13.19 9.49 -33.16
C SER A 653 13.37 8.04 -33.64
N LEU A 654 14.50 7.44 -33.27
CA LEU A 654 14.86 6.05 -33.60
C LEU A 654 13.73 5.06 -33.24
N ILE A 655 13.04 5.30 -32.12
CA ILE A 655 11.88 4.52 -31.66
C ILE A 655 10.71 4.54 -32.68
N VAL A 656 10.48 5.66 -33.38
CA VAL A 656 9.40 5.76 -34.39
C VAL A 656 9.76 4.96 -35.65
N GLU A 657 11.03 4.92 -36.03
CA GLU A 657 11.49 4.08 -37.14
C GLU A 657 11.38 2.59 -36.78
N ARG A 658 11.75 2.21 -35.55
CA ARG A 658 11.57 0.84 -35.03
C ARG A 658 10.10 0.42 -34.99
N VAL A 659 9.18 1.26 -34.49
CA VAL A 659 7.73 0.96 -34.54
C VAL A 659 7.23 0.79 -35.99
N LYS A 660 7.74 1.58 -36.94
CA LYS A 660 7.37 1.44 -38.36
C LYS A 660 7.93 0.17 -39.02
N GLN A 661 9.00 -0.40 -38.47
CA GLN A 661 9.59 -1.66 -38.92
C GLN A 661 8.83 -2.88 -38.37
N THR A 662 8.05 -2.70 -37.31
CA THR A 662 7.14 -3.71 -36.74
C THR A 662 5.75 -3.70 -37.39
N LEU A 663 5.00 -4.79 -37.28
CA LEU A 663 3.59 -4.87 -37.69
C LEU A 663 2.72 -4.07 -36.70
N TYR A 664 2.60 -2.75 -36.89
CA TYR A 664 1.76 -1.90 -36.03
C TYR A 664 0.33 -1.76 -36.57
N GLN A 665 -0.63 -1.52 -35.67
CA GLN A 665 -2.03 -1.25 -36.01
C GLN A 665 -2.43 0.16 -35.60
N ASP A 666 -3.03 0.92 -36.51
CA ASP A 666 -3.63 2.21 -36.16
C ASP A 666 -5.06 2.01 -35.65
N VAL A 667 -5.28 2.34 -34.38
CA VAL A 667 -6.57 2.22 -33.69
C VAL A 667 -7.07 3.59 -33.20
N SER A 668 -6.47 4.67 -33.70
CA SER A 668 -6.73 6.03 -33.21
C SER A 668 -8.17 6.52 -33.41
N GLU A 669 -8.89 5.95 -34.38
CA GLU A 669 -10.30 6.25 -34.66
C GLU A 669 -11.25 5.64 -33.60
N ILE A 670 -10.86 4.50 -33.01
CA ILE A 670 -11.66 3.76 -32.03
C ILE A 670 -11.83 4.52 -30.71
N ARG A 671 -10.84 5.35 -30.36
CA ARG A 671 -10.85 6.20 -29.16
C ARG A 671 -12.12 7.05 -29.00
N THR A 672 -12.77 7.39 -30.12
CA THR A 672 -13.96 8.26 -30.13
C THR A 672 -15.28 7.52 -30.30
N LEU A 673 -15.23 6.20 -30.48
CA LEU A 673 -16.40 5.35 -30.66
C LEU A 673 -16.90 4.83 -29.32
N ASP A 674 -18.23 4.70 -29.21
CA ASP A 674 -18.87 4.06 -28.08
C ASP A 674 -18.67 2.52 -28.14
N ARG A 675 -18.53 1.85 -26.99
CA ARG A 675 -18.35 0.38 -26.91
C ARG A 675 -19.52 -0.41 -27.50
N SER A 676 -20.71 0.18 -27.55
CA SER A 676 -21.89 -0.41 -28.19
C SER A 676 -21.91 -0.25 -29.71
N ALA A 677 -21.04 0.61 -30.27
CA ALA A 677 -20.98 0.84 -31.70
C ALA A 677 -20.44 -0.39 -32.44
N SER A 678 -21.04 -0.74 -33.57
CA SER A 678 -20.62 -1.88 -34.39
C SER A 678 -19.16 -1.76 -34.85
N GLY A 679 -18.70 -0.54 -35.14
CA GLY A 679 -17.31 -0.29 -35.53
C GLY A 679 -16.28 -0.53 -34.42
N TYR A 680 -16.66 -0.36 -33.14
CA TYR A 680 -15.79 -0.68 -32.01
C TYR A 680 -15.63 -2.21 -31.89
N ARG A 681 -16.75 -2.93 -31.87
CA ARG A 681 -16.76 -4.39 -31.76
C ARG A 681 -16.01 -5.05 -32.91
N GLN A 682 -16.31 -4.63 -34.14
CA GLN A 682 -15.63 -5.17 -35.32
C GLN A 682 -14.10 -5.01 -35.24
N LYS A 683 -13.61 -3.88 -34.70
CA LYS A 683 -12.16 -3.67 -34.57
C LYS A 683 -11.53 -4.50 -33.45
N VAL A 684 -12.25 -4.69 -32.34
CA VAL A 684 -11.81 -5.59 -31.25
C VAL A 684 -11.70 -7.04 -31.75
N GLU A 685 -12.72 -7.52 -32.46
CA GLU A 685 -12.72 -8.86 -33.05
C GLU A 685 -11.61 -9.01 -34.11
N GLU A 686 -11.37 -7.99 -34.94
CA GLU A 686 -10.28 -7.96 -35.91
C GLU A 686 -8.90 -8.09 -35.24
N LEU A 687 -8.65 -7.34 -34.16
CA LEU A 687 -7.38 -7.39 -33.43
C LEU A 687 -7.19 -8.70 -32.68
N ALA A 688 -8.26 -9.26 -32.09
CA ALA A 688 -8.22 -10.59 -31.49
C ALA A 688 -7.85 -11.65 -32.54
N GLY A 689 -8.42 -11.58 -33.75
CA GLY A 689 -8.04 -12.44 -34.87
C GLY A 689 -6.55 -12.34 -35.22
N TYR A 690 -6.02 -11.13 -35.34
CA TYR A 690 -4.60 -10.93 -35.61
C TYR A 690 -3.69 -11.52 -34.52
N ILE A 691 -4.02 -11.30 -33.24
CA ILE A 691 -3.23 -11.85 -32.13
C ILE A 691 -3.28 -13.38 -32.14
N ASN A 692 -4.46 -13.97 -32.40
CA ASN A 692 -4.62 -15.42 -32.52
C ASN A 692 -3.77 -16.01 -33.65
N GLU A 693 -3.79 -15.39 -34.84
CA GLU A 693 -2.95 -15.83 -35.96
C GLU A 693 -1.45 -15.78 -35.62
N MET A 694 -0.99 -14.71 -34.96
CA MET A 694 0.41 -14.58 -34.53
C MET A 694 0.82 -15.66 -33.52
N ILE A 695 -0.07 -16.00 -32.58
CA ILE A 695 0.14 -17.07 -31.60
C ILE A 695 0.18 -18.44 -32.30
N GLU A 696 -0.76 -18.71 -33.21
CA GLU A 696 -0.82 -19.97 -33.96
C GLU A 696 0.40 -20.17 -34.87
N GLU A 697 0.86 -19.13 -35.56
CA GLU A 697 2.07 -19.18 -36.37
C GLU A 697 3.30 -19.55 -35.53
N ARG A 698 3.37 -19.04 -34.30
CA ARG A 698 4.45 -19.38 -33.35
C ARG A 698 4.36 -20.83 -32.89
N GLU A 699 3.16 -21.29 -32.49
CA GLU A 699 2.92 -22.68 -32.09
C GLU A 699 3.30 -23.66 -33.21
N GLN A 700 3.01 -23.30 -34.46
CA GLN A 700 3.34 -24.11 -35.64
C GLN A 700 4.83 -24.07 -36.01
N GLN A 701 5.53 -22.96 -35.76
CA GLN A 701 6.95 -22.82 -36.08
C GLN A 701 7.88 -23.49 -35.07
N GLY A 702 7.36 -23.93 -33.92
CA GLY A 702 8.09 -24.77 -32.97
C GLY A 702 9.47 -24.21 -32.65
N ILE A 703 9.53 -22.95 -32.22
CA ILE A 703 10.78 -22.29 -31.84
C ILE A 703 11.32 -22.94 -30.56
N GLU A 704 12.02 -24.06 -30.70
CA GLU A 704 12.93 -24.60 -29.68
C GLU A 704 14.19 -23.75 -29.67
N ILE A 705 14.37 -22.94 -28.63
CA ILE A 705 15.67 -22.33 -28.33
C ILE A 705 16.56 -23.47 -27.81
N SER A 706 17.34 -24.08 -28.70
CA SER A 706 18.27 -25.16 -28.33
C SER A 706 19.42 -24.62 -27.49
N GLU A 707 19.69 -25.24 -26.34
CA GLU A 707 21.00 -25.17 -25.69
C GLU A 707 22.05 -25.84 -26.59
N SER A 708 22.83 -25.06 -27.33
CA SER A 708 24.04 -25.53 -27.99
C SER A 708 25.23 -25.48 -27.04
N THR A 709 25.30 -26.47 -26.14
CA THR A 709 26.55 -26.76 -25.44
C THR A 709 27.59 -27.32 -26.44
N SER A 710 28.82 -26.83 -26.34
CA SER A 710 30.10 -27.39 -26.86
C SER A 710 30.80 -26.78 -28.09
N THR A 711 30.45 -25.57 -28.55
CA THR A 711 31.32 -24.78 -29.47
C THR A 711 31.48 -23.30 -29.13
N GLU A 712 30.79 -22.80 -28.10
CA GLU A 712 30.69 -21.36 -27.81
C GLU A 712 31.88 -20.79 -27.00
N GLU A 713 32.65 -21.60 -26.28
CA GLU A 713 33.79 -21.06 -25.50
C GLU A 713 34.90 -20.45 -26.39
N GLU A 714 35.05 -20.91 -27.65
CA GLU A 714 36.02 -20.32 -28.59
C GLU A 714 35.47 -19.12 -29.39
N GLU A 715 34.16 -19.02 -29.63
CA GLU A 715 33.55 -17.88 -30.33
C GLU A 715 33.17 -16.72 -29.39
N VAL A 716 32.73 -17.01 -28.15
CA VAL A 716 32.39 -15.98 -27.15
C VAL A 716 33.65 -15.29 -26.63
N ALA A 717 34.75 -16.03 -26.43
CA ALA A 717 36.04 -15.44 -26.11
C ALA A 717 36.51 -14.49 -27.23
N LYS A 718 36.31 -14.87 -28.50
CA LYS A 718 36.65 -14.04 -29.67
C LYS A 718 35.82 -12.75 -29.73
N GLY A 719 34.53 -12.84 -29.43
CA GLY A 719 33.62 -11.70 -29.34
C GLY A 719 33.96 -10.73 -28.20
N ALA A 720 34.42 -11.24 -27.05
CA ALA A 720 34.83 -10.40 -25.92
C ALA A 720 36.07 -9.54 -26.24
N PHE A 721 37.06 -10.11 -26.94
CA PHE A 721 38.25 -9.37 -27.39
C PHE A 721 37.94 -8.32 -28.47
N ASP A 722 37.04 -8.62 -29.41
CA ASP A 722 36.59 -7.65 -30.42
C ASP A 722 35.85 -6.46 -29.75
N TYR A 723 35.06 -6.71 -28.71
CA TYR A 723 34.38 -5.65 -27.94
C TYR A 723 35.33 -4.79 -27.11
N LEU A 724 36.40 -5.37 -26.52
CA LEU A 724 37.42 -4.59 -25.83
C LEU A 724 38.17 -3.66 -26.80
N ALA A 725 38.45 -4.13 -28.02
CA ALA A 725 39.05 -3.28 -29.06
C ALA A 725 38.13 -2.12 -29.49
N GLU A 726 36.81 -2.35 -29.61
CA GLU A 726 35.84 -1.28 -29.89
C GLU A 726 35.74 -0.24 -28.77
N ILE A 727 35.91 -0.65 -27.52
CA ILE A 727 35.95 0.25 -26.35
C ILE A 727 37.21 1.11 -26.40
N GLU A 728 38.37 0.51 -26.68
CA GLU A 728 39.64 1.22 -26.88
C GLU A 728 39.57 2.25 -28.03
N GLU A 729 38.83 1.97 -29.11
CA GLU A 729 38.61 2.95 -30.20
C GLU A 729 37.63 4.07 -29.84
N THR A 730 36.66 3.79 -28.97
CA THR A 730 35.62 4.76 -28.58
C THR A 730 36.14 5.73 -27.50
N TYR A 731 37.04 5.27 -26.65
CA TYR A 731 37.55 6.02 -25.50
C TYR A 731 38.17 7.39 -25.88
N PRO A 732 39.07 7.52 -26.87
CA PRO A 732 39.63 8.82 -27.26
C PRO A 732 38.57 9.84 -27.75
N GLN A 733 37.47 9.36 -28.33
CA GLN A 733 36.38 10.22 -28.80
C GLN A 733 35.56 10.78 -27.63
N VAL A 734 35.40 9.99 -26.58
CA VAL A 734 34.72 10.37 -25.34
C VAL A 734 35.56 11.38 -24.60
N GLU A 735 36.86 11.11 -24.44
CA GLU A 735 37.82 12.03 -23.82
C GLU A 735 37.84 13.38 -24.54
N SER A 736 37.99 13.39 -25.86
CA SER A 736 37.97 14.63 -26.66
C SER A 736 36.65 15.40 -26.54
N SER A 737 35.51 14.68 -26.50
CA SER A 737 34.18 15.32 -26.35
C SER A 737 34.00 15.92 -24.95
N LEU A 738 34.47 15.22 -23.92
CA LEU A 738 34.47 15.71 -22.53
C LEU A 738 35.37 16.93 -22.38
N GLU A 739 36.59 16.92 -22.93
CA GLU A 739 37.47 18.08 -22.92
C GLU A 739 36.83 19.30 -23.61
N SER A 740 36.18 19.07 -24.76
CA SER A 740 35.48 20.14 -25.50
C SER A 740 34.31 20.73 -24.69
N PHE A 741 33.54 19.86 -24.02
CA PHE A 741 32.47 20.26 -23.12
C PHE A 741 33.00 21.03 -21.91
N MET A 742 34.02 20.51 -21.24
CA MET A 742 34.62 21.14 -20.07
C MET A 742 35.21 22.51 -20.42
N SER A 743 35.90 22.62 -21.56
CA SER A 743 36.38 23.90 -22.07
C SER A 743 35.24 24.90 -22.30
N ALA A 744 34.12 24.47 -22.88
CA ALA A 744 32.96 25.33 -23.11
C ALA A 744 32.27 25.72 -21.79
N PHE A 745 32.21 24.82 -20.80
CA PHE A 745 31.67 25.09 -19.47
C PHE A 745 32.52 26.11 -18.71
N THR A 746 33.85 25.94 -18.72
CA THR A 746 34.79 26.90 -18.13
C THR A 746 34.75 28.26 -18.82
N GLN A 747 34.65 28.31 -20.16
CA GLN A 747 34.50 29.56 -20.90
C GLN A 747 33.22 30.32 -20.53
N LEU A 748 32.10 29.60 -20.33
CA LEU A 748 30.86 30.21 -19.85
C LEU A 748 31.01 30.75 -18.42
N GLY A 749 31.68 30.01 -17.54
CA GLY A 749 32.00 30.43 -16.17
C GLY A 749 32.85 31.72 -16.15
N LEU A 750 33.93 31.75 -16.92
CA LEU A 750 34.81 32.92 -17.03
C LEU A 750 34.09 34.13 -17.64
N GLY A 751 33.32 33.92 -18.72
CA GLY A 751 32.52 34.98 -19.32
C GLY A 751 31.49 35.55 -18.35
N PHE A 752 30.88 34.70 -17.52
CA PHE A 752 29.96 35.13 -16.48
C PHE A 752 30.66 35.95 -15.39
N GLN A 753 31.85 35.54 -14.94
CA GLN A 753 32.64 36.31 -13.97
C GLN A 753 33.07 37.68 -14.53
N GLU A 754 33.57 37.72 -15.77
CA GLU A 754 33.99 38.96 -16.45
C GLU A 754 32.82 39.93 -16.67
N SER A 755 31.66 39.40 -17.07
CA SER A 755 30.45 40.21 -17.27
C SER A 755 29.82 40.65 -15.94
N GLY A 756 29.92 39.82 -14.90
CA GLY A 756 29.49 40.14 -13.53
C GLY A 756 30.32 41.26 -12.91
N GLY A 757 31.62 41.35 -13.22
CA GLY A 757 32.50 42.44 -12.78
C GLY A 757 32.12 43.82 -13.33
N LYS A 758 31.31 43.90 -14.40
CA LYS A 758 30.79 45.15 -14.96
C LYS A 758 29.63 45.74 -14.12
N LEU A 759 29.08 44.99 -13.17
CA LEU A 759 28.05 45.47 -12.24
C LEU A 759 28.72 46.25 -11.08
N ASN A 760 28.96 47.55 -11.28
CA ASN A 760 29.53 48.40 -10.23
C ASN A 760 28.48 48.80 -9.16
N GLU A 761 28.94 49.27 -7.99
CA GLU A 761 28.06 49.71 -6.90
C GLU A 761 27.09 50.84 -7.30
N GLN A 762 27.46 51.69 -8.27
CA GLN A 762 26.57 52.74 -8.78
C GLN A 762 25.43 52.18 -9.63
N ALA A 763 25.65 51.11 -10.39
CA ALA A 763 24.64 50.44 -11.21
C ALA A 763 23.58 49.76 -10.34
N LEU A 764 23.98 49.19 -9.18
CA LEU A 764 23.07 48.56 -8.22
C LEU A 764 22.11 49.55 -7.54
N SER A 765 22.38 50.86 -7.60
CA SER A 765 21.54 51.90 -7.00
C SER A 765 20.36 52.35 -7.88
N ASN A 766 20.37 52.03 -9.18
CA ASN A 766 19.31 52.39 -10.13
C ASN A 766 18.69 51.14 -10.81
N PRO A 767 17.47 50.73 -10.41
CA PRO A 767 16.82 49.52 -10.90
C PRO A 767 16.72 49.41 -12.43
N PHE A 768 16.55 50.53 -13.12
CA PHE A 768 16.43 50.55 -14.59
C PHE A 768 17.78 50.30 -15.28
N GLN A 769 18.87 50.86 -14.72
CA GLN A 769 20.22 50.62 -15.23
C GLN A 769 20.67 49.18 -14.94
N THR A 770 20.37 48.65 -13.75
CA THR A 770 20.62 47.23 -13.42
C THR A 770 19.94 46.30 -14.41
N GLN A 771 18.65 46.55 -14.71
CA GLN A 771 17.91 45.67 -15.63
C GLN A 771 18.45 45.74 -17.07
N LYS A 772 18.95 46.90 -17.51
CA LYS A 772 19.61 47.06 -18.82
C LYS A 772 20.93 46.29 -18.89
N LEU A 773 21.80 46.43 -17.87
CA LEU A 773 23.07 45.73 -17.77
C LEU A 773 22.89 44.21 -17.72
N LEU A 774 21.91 43.70 -16.97
CA LEU A 774 21.61 42.27 -16.91
C LEU A 774 21.14 41.72 -18.28
N LYS A 775 20.44 42.53 -19.09
CA LYS A 775 20.05 42.15 -20.46
C LYS A 775 21.23 42.19 -21.44
N GLU A 776 22.15 43.13 -21.28
CA GLU A 776 23.37 43.20 -22.09
C GLU A 776 24.29 42.01 -21.76
N MET A 777 24.49 41.70 -20.48
CA MET A 777 25.18 40.50 -20.02
C MET A 777 24.54 39.23 -20.56
N ALA A 778 23.21 39.13 -20.52
CA ALA A 778 22.50 37.99 -21.08
C ALA A 778 22.78 37.81 -22.58
N LYS A 779 22.88 38.90 -23.33
CA LYS A 779 23.15 38.89 -24.77
C LYS A 779 24.60 38.51 -25.08
N GLU A 780 25.56 38.99 -24.28
CA GLU A 780 26.99 38.63 -24.40
C GLU A 780 27.23 37.14 -24.11
N LEU A 781 26.53 36.58 -23.11
CA LEU A 781 26.72 35.19 -22.68
C LEU A 781 25.86 34.17 -23.44
N ALA A 782 24.80 34.60 -24.13
CA ALA A 782 23.95 33.72 -24.93
C ALA A 782 24.71 32.79 -25.91
N PRO A 783 25.70 33.24 -26.70
CA PRO A 783 26.44 32.35 -27.60
C PRO A 783 27.30 31.32 -26.85
N LEU A 784 27.89 31.71 -25.71
CA LEU A 784 28.65 30.78 -24.85
C LEU A 784 27.72 29.74 -24.24
N ALA A 785 26.57 30.18 -23.68
CA ALA A 785 25.58 29.28 -23.09
C ALA A 785 25.06 28.25 -24.09
N LYS A 786 24.78 28.69 -25.34
CA LYS A 786 24.37 27.79 -26.42
C LYS A 786 25.46 26.80 -26.80
N LYS A 787 26.71 27.27 -26.94
CA LYS A 787 27.86 26.40 -27.24
C LYS A 787 28.10 25.36 -26.15
N THR A 788 27.98 25.74 -24.88
CA THR A 788 28.10 24.83 -23.74
C THR A 788 26.99 23.78 -23.76
N GLU A 789 25.75 24.15 -24.08
CA GLU A 789 24.62 23.21 -24.20
C GLU A 789 24.83 22.22 -25.36
N GLU A 790 25.26 22.69 -26.53
CA GLU A 790 25.60 21.84 -27.69
C GLU A 790 26.71 20.83 -27.35
N LYS A 791 27.79 21.29 -26.70
CA LYS A 791 28.92 20.42 -26.31
C LYS A 791 28.57 19.47 -25.17
N SER A 792 27.73 19.88 -24.23
CA SER A 792 27.21 19.02 -23.17
C SER A 792 26.39 17.85 -23.73
N GLN A 793 25.54 18.12 -24.72
CA GLN A 793 24.75 17.08 -25.40
C GLN A 793 25.63 16.10 -26.20
N GLU A 794 26.64 16.62 -26.91
CA GLU A 794 27.62 15.81 -27.65
C GLU A 794 28.38 14.86 -26.70
N ALA A 795 28.90 15.40 -25.60
CA ALA A 795 29.60 14.61 -24.56
C ALA A 795 28.67 13.57 -23.91
N SER A 796 27.43 13.95 -23.57
CA SER A 796 26.45 13.02 -22.98
C SER A 796 26.08 11.87 -23.92
N LYS A 797 25.96 12.13 -25.23
CA LYS A 797 25.71 11.09 -26.23
C LYS A 797 26.87 10.10 -26.31
N LYS A 798 28.11 10.63 -26.42
CA LYS A 798 29.32 9.80 -26.50
C LYS A 798 29.57 9.00 -25.23
N TRP A 799 29.25 9.58 -24.07
CA TRP A 799 29.29 8.90 -22.78
C TRP A 799 28.32 7.72 -22.69
N SER A 800 27.08 7.93 -23.13
CA SER A 800 26.06 6.87 -23.12
C SER A 800 26.44 5.72 -24.05
N GLU A 801 27.06 6.03 -25.19
CA GLU A 801 27.63 5.04 -26.11
C GLU A 801 28.72 4.20 -25.43
N LEU A 802 29.65 4.84 -24.71
CA LEU A 802 30.72 4.15 -23.97
C LEU A 802 30.18 3.25 -22.85
N ILE A 803 29.30 3.78 -21.98
CA ILE A 803 28.75 3.01 -20.85
C ILE A 803 27.93 1.81 -21.35
N SER A 804 27.18 1.96 -22.45
CA SER A 804 26.46 0.85 -23.06
C SER A 804 27.40 -0.24 -23.57
N LYS A 805 28.54 0.13 -24.18
CA LYS A 805 29.54 -0.83 -24.64
C LYS A 805 30.25 -1.52 -23.47
N LEU A 806 30.58 -0.77 -22.41
CA LEU A 806 31.21 -1.29 -21.20
C LEU A 806 30.32 -2.32 -20.49
N ASN A 807 29.03 -2.02 -20.29
CA ASN A 807 28.11 -2.94 -19.64
C ASN A 807 27.95 -4.25 -20.44
N ARG A 808 27.94 -4.16 -21.76
CA ARG A 808 27.88 -5.33 -22.64
C ARG A 808 29.17 -6.15 -22.60
N GLY A 809 30.33 -5.48 -22.62
CA GLY A 809 31.64 -6.15 -22.55
C GLY A 809 31.87 -6.89 -21.23
N VAL A 810 31.49 -6.29 -20.10
CA VAL A 810 31.61 -6.91 -18.76
C VAL A 810 30.73 -8.16 -18.65
N HIS A 811 29.51 -8.11 -19.18
CA HIS A 811 28.61 -9.27 -19.20
C HIS A 811 29.23 -10.44 -19.97
N LEU A 812 29.75 -10.18 -21.17
CA LEU A 812 30.38 -11.19 -22.02
C LEU A 812 31.65 -11.77 -21.40
N LEU A 813 32.50 -10.96 -20.75
CA LEU A 813 33.69 -11.45 -20.04
C LEU A 813 33.35 -12.31 -18.82
N SER A 814 32.29 -11.93 -18.09
CA SER A 814 31.83 -12.69 -16.91
C SER A 814 31.25 -14.07 -17.26
N GLU A 815 30.70 -14.22 -18.47
CA GLU A 815 30.10 -15.48 -18.94
C GLU A 815 31.11 -16.38 -19.67
N ALA A 816 32.13 -15.82 -20.32
CA ALA A 816 32.97 -16.55 -21.27
C ALA A 816 34.28 -17.10 -20.72
N SER A 817 34.99 -16.37 -19.84
CA SER A 817 36.38 -16.71 -19.48
C SER A 817 36.71 -16.61 -18.00
N GLY A 818 35.85 -15.98 -17.19
CA GLY A 818 36.18 -15.69 -15.79
C GLY A 818 37.42 -14.80 -15.63
N GLU A 819 37.85 -14.12 -16.70
CA GLU A 819 38.93 -13.13 -16.68
C GLU A 819 38.39 -11.78 -16.21
N ASP A 820 39.15 -11.11 -15.35
CA ASP A 820 38.84 -9.76 -14.89
C ASP A 820 39.01 -8.73 -16.02
N VAL A 821 38.25 -7.64 -15.95
CA VAL A 821 38.40 -6.48 -16.85
C VAL A 821 39.86 -5.99 -16.80
N PRO A 822 40.52 -5.70 -17.94
CA PRO A 822 41.91 -5.26 -17.93
C PRO A 822 42.14 -4.02 -17.04
N ASP A 823 43.12 -4.09 -16.15
CA ASP A 823 43.46 -3.01 -15.21
C ASP A 823 43.70 -1.66 -15.92
N SER A 824 44.22 -1.69 -17.16
CA SER A 824 44.40 -0.48 -17.99
C SER A 824 43.08 0.22 -18.28
N LEU A 825 42.05 -0.52 -18.66
CA LEU A 825 40.73 0.02 -18.96
C LEU A 825 40.04 0.56 -17.70
N ILE A 826 40.19 -0.14 -16.57
CA ILE A 826 39.70 0.33 -15.27
C ILE A 826 40.38 1.65 -14.90
N HIS A 827 41.70 1.75 -15.09
CA HIS A 827 42.44 2.96 -14.81
C HIS A 827 42.01 4.13 -15.71
N ASP A 828 41.81 3.88 -17.00
CA ASP A 828 41.37 4.88 -17.97
C ASP A 828 39.98 5.44 -17.60
N ILE A 829 39.03 4.57 -17.25
CA ILE A 829 37.68 4.99 -16.83
C ILE A 829 37.70 5.73 -15.48
N ALA A 830 38.53 5.28 -14.53
CA ALA A 830 38.73 5.98 -13.27
C ALA A 830 39.35 7.38 -13.48
N SER A 831 40.25 7.55 -14.47
CA SER A 831 40.86 8.84 -14.82
C SER A 831 39.82 9.87 -15.30
N ILE A 832 38.79 9.42 -16.02
CA ILE A 832 37.68 10.31 -16.43
C ILE A 832 36.93 10.83 -15.21
N ARG A 833 36.62 9.96 -14.26
CA ARG A 833 35.95 10.38 -13.02
C ARG A 833 36.81 11.36 -12.22
N ASP A 834 38.10 11.09 -12.08
CA ASP A 834 39.02 12.01 -11.40
C ASP A 834 39.03 13.40 -12.06
N THR A 835 38.86 13.46 -13.37
CA THR A 835 38.75 14.72 -14.13
C THR A 835 37.44 15.45 -13.83
N LEU A 836 36.32 14.72 -13.68
CA LEU A 836 35.02 15.29 -13.30
C LEU A 836 35.03 15.80 -11.85
N GLN A 837 35.70 15.10 -10.93
CA GLN A 837 35.76 15.45 -9.51
C GLN A 837 36.73 16.60 -9.18
N LYS A 838 37.70 16.89 -10.06
CA LYS A 838 38.63 18.02 -9.92
C LYS A 838 37.99 19.39 -10.15
N LEU A 839 36.70 19.45 -10.46
CA LEU A 839 35.98 20.70 -10.70
C LEU A 839 35.59 21.39 -9.39
N GLU A 840 36.48 22.22 -8.88
CA GLU A 840 36.21 23.08 -7.73
C GLU A 840 35.19 24.18 -8.07
N GLY A 841 34.29 24.49 -7.12
CA GLY A 841 33.33 25.60 -7.24
C GLY A 841 32.01 25.29 -7.97
N VAL A 842 31.76 24.04 -8.36
CA VAL A 842 30.51 23.62 -9.05
C VAL A 842 29.26 23.93 -8.22
N ALA A 843 29.28 23.66 -6.91
CA ALA A 843 28.16 23.95 -6.00
C ALA A 843 27.87 25.46 -5.86
N GLU A 844 28.90 26.30 -5.94
CA GLU A 844 28.75 27.76 -5.88
C GLU A 844 28.11 28.28 -7.18
N ILE A 845 28.56 27.77 -8.33
CA ILE A 845 27.97 28.08 -9.63
C ILE A 845 26.50 27.64 -9.70
N GLU A 846 26.18 26.46 -9.15
CA GLU A 846 24.80 25.95 -9.10
C GLU A 846 23.88 26.89 -8.30
N SER A 847 24.32 27.28 -7.10
CA SER A 847 23.59 28.20 -6.23
C SER A 847 23.32 29.54 -6.91
N ILE A 848 24.32 30.08 -7.60
CA ILE A 848 24.20 31.33 -8.36
C ILE A 848 23.25 31.15 -9.55
N ALA A 849 23.37 30.06 -10.30
CA ALA A 849 22.54 29.77 -11.47
C ALA A 849 21.05 29.65 -11.13
N ILE A 850 20.70 29.10 -9.96
CA ILE A 850 19.31 29.01 -9.47
C ILE A 850 18.70 30.41 -9.21
N GLN A 851 19.52 31.40 -8.84
CA GLN A 851 19.05 32.74 -8.54
C GLN A 851 18.94 33.64 -9.78
N MET A 852 19.65 33.33 -10.87
CA MET A 852 19.67 34.15 -12.09
C MET A 852 18.28 34.49 -12.68
N PRO A 853 17.31 33.56 -12.80
CA PRO A 853 15.98 33.88 -13.33
C PRO A 853 15.18 34.84 -12.44
N LYS A 854 15.47 34.86 -11.13
CA LYS A 854 14.85 35.79 -10.17
C LYS A 854 15.40 37.21 -10.32
N LEU A 855 16.64 37.34 -10.78
CA LEU A 855 17.29 38.62 -11.05
C LEU A 855 16.85 39.21 -12.40
N SER A 856 16.77 38.38 -13.43
CA SER A 856 16.24 38.78 -14.74
C SER A 856 15.85 37.56 -15.57
N SER A 857 14.67 37.62 -16.20
CA SER A 857 14.22 36.60 -17.15
C SER A 857 15.13 36.49 -18.39
N ALA A 858 15.96 37.50 -18.67
CA ALA A 858 16.93 37.43 -19.75
C ALA A 858 18.09 36.46 -19.45
N LEU A 859 18.38 36.17 -18.17
CA LEU A 859 19.45 35.26 -17.76
C LEU A 859 19.02 33.79 -17.72
N THR A 860 17.74 33.49 -17.97
CA THR A 860 17.21 32.13 -17.98
C THR A 860 17.96 31.16 -18.91
N PRO A 861 18.40 31.54 -20.12
CA PRO A 861 19.18 30.65 -20.98
C PRO A 861 20.54 30.26 -20.37
N ILE A 862 21.20 31.20 -19.69
CA ILE A 862 22.52 30.97 -19.05
C ILE A 862 22.36 30.11 -17.79
N SER A 863 21.34 30.40 -16.99
CA SER A 863 20.93 29.56 -15.86
C SER A 863 20.69 28.11 -16.29
N ARG A 864 19.95 27.92 -17.39
CA ARG A 864 19.69 26.58 -17.95
C ARG A 864 20.97 25.89 -18.40
N ALA A 865 21.86 26.60 -19.11
CA ALA A 865 23.12 26.03 -19.59
C ALA A 865 24.00 25.55 -18.42
N PHE A 866 24.14 26.34 -17.34
CA PHE A 866 24.86 25.91 -16.14
C PHE A 866 24.22 24.70 -15.46
N LEU A 867 22.91 24.76 -15.15
CA LEU A 867 22.22 23.68 -14.44
C LEU A 867 22.20 22.37 -15.26
N SER A 868 22.03 22.45 -16.58
CA SER A 868 22.09 21.29 -17.47
C SER A 868 23.49 20.68 -17.52
N SER A 869 24.53 21.52 -17.55
CA SER A 869 25.92 21.07 -17.56
C SER A 869 26.30 20.38 -16.25
N ILE A 870 25.92 20.97 -15.11
CA ILE A 870 26.17 20.41 -13.77
C ILE A 870 25.46 19.06 -13.61
N ARG A 871 24.19 18.99 -14.05
CA ARG A 871 23.46 17.71 -14.07
C ARG A 871 24.18 16.67 -14.92
N THR A 872 24.69 17.05 -16.09
CA THR A 872 25.40 16.13 -16.99
C THR A 872 26.68 15.60 -16.35
N ILE A 873 27.45 16.48 -15.70
CA ILE A 873 28.67 16.12 -14.95
C ILE A 873 28.35 15.13 -13.83
N ASN A 874 27.34 15.42 -13.01
CA ASN A 874 26.94 14.55 -11.90
C ASN A 874 26.45 13.18 -12.38
N LEU A 875 25.68 13.13 -13.47
CA LEU A 875 25.22 11.87 -14.05
C LEU A 875 26.38 11.02 -14.59
N MET A 876 27.41 11.65 -15.16
CA MET A 876 28.60 10.94 -15.64
C MET A 876 29.41 10.39 -14.46
N ASP A 877 29.63 11.19 -13.41
CA ASP A 877 30.34 10.80 -12.19
C ASP A 877 29.64 9.64 -11.46
N GLU A 878 28.31 9.71 -11.30
CA GLU A 878 27.48 8.66 -10.72
C GLU A 878 27.55 7.37 -11.56
N SER A 879 27.40 7.49 -12.88
CA SER A 879 27.46 6.36 -13.81
C SER A 879 28.79 5.60 -13.78
N VAL A 880 29.93 6.29 -13.65
CA VAL A 880 31.23 5.61 -13.52
C VAL A 880 31.42 5.04 -12.13
N SER A 881 30.98 5.75 -11.10
CA SER A 881 31.10 5.28 -9.72
C SER A 881 30.26 4.03 -9.48
N ASP A 882 29.11 3.91 -10.13
CA ASP A 882 28.29 2.69 -10.13
C ASP A 882 28.98 1.57 -10.90
N TRP A 883 29.55 1.86 -12.07
CA TRP A 883 30.26 0.87 -12.87
C TRP A 883 31.51 0.32 -12.16
N LEU A 884 32.36 1.19 -11.58
CA LEU A 884 33.54 0.78 -10.80
C LEU A 884 33.19 -0.05 -9.56
N ARG A 885 32.07 0.26 -8.89
CA ARG A 885 31.54 -0.57 -7.79
C ARG A 885 31.03 -1.93 -8.29
N SER A 886 30.40 -1.97 -9.46
CA SER A 886 29.87 -3.23 -10.03
C SER A 886 30.96 -4.26 -10.32
N ILE A 887 32.16 -3.81 -10.69
CA ILE A 887 33.33 -4.67 -10.96
C ILE A 887 34.22 -4.85 -9.72
N GLY A 888 33.80 -4.38 -8.54
CA GLY A 888 34.53 -4.58 -7.28
C GLY A 888 35.82 -3.76 -7.14
N TYR A 889 36.07 -2.77 -8.01
CA TYR A 889 37.22 -1.87 -7.91
C TYR A 889 37.10 -0.94 -6.69
N GLU A 890 35.88 -0.61 -6.28
CA GLU A 890 35.59 0.24 -5.11
C GLU A 890 34.65 -0.44 -4.12
N LYS A 891 34.90 -0.19 -2.83
CA LYS A 891 34.13 -0.72 -1.70
C LYS A 891 32.99 0.19 -1.30
#